data_AF-A0A8A7KBA1-F1
#
_entry.id   AF-A0A8A7KBA1-F1
#
_cell.length_a   1.000
_cell.length_b   1.000
_cell.length_c   1.000
_cell.angle_alpha   90.00
_cell.angle_beta   90.00
_cell.angle_gamma   90.00
#
_symmetry.space_group_name_H-M   'P 1'
#
loop_
_entity.id
_entity.type
_entity.pdbx_description
1 polymer ?
#
loop_
_entity_poly.entity_id
_entity_poly.type
_entity_poly.pdbx_seq_one_letter_code
_entity_poly.pdbx_strand_id
1 'polypeptide(L)'
;MKYLYIIYNIIIFLAFILYLPVLLFKFIRGRYREGFLERLGFLPSELINKAWGDRVIWLHAASMGETIAAGVLIKRIREEYPAATLFVSTISYTGRSMAKKNEMIDGVFYFPLDISWIAGRVIEKINPALIIMMETELWPNLIKKASKAGCKLMVASGRIGDSSIKNYRYIKPLIRDVLKKIDIFSMQSSIDYERVISLGAPEERVYCTGNIKFDRFDGLNLDVNQDELLKEFKMDNLGPIIVAGSTHEGEEEKLLTVFKEVKGEYPKAVLMIAPRYIERAEQLLKDFKERGFNTVLRTRIVNYDPGRDSIILVDTIGELVKLYSIADLVFVGGSLIPRGGHNILEPAALGKPVFFGPHMFNFAADTRDILAAGAGVQVNDEKELAAEILTYLSDRDSLHKMGKQGREIINQNRGAVDKNLEFLNRLLPEKKTEKILIVRLSAIGDVIHSLPVAYALRKAYPDAEISWLVEEKASELVLANSYLDQVFVMPKREWLAVFKKNKIQALKMFRSFFKKVKSRDFDLVLDIHGLFKSGLSTYLSASSLRYGPADGREGSTLFYNRKIKVPEQKIHVIEKRLALAAAVGAETAEVEFDIVSSRADRERVSSLLQACGSKKIIALNPYTTWESKNWPPEYFARLADLIKNKLNYAVVFTGGSGDREGIAGIINLMQTEALNLAGKTNLRELAELYRRVELFIGGDTGPMHLAAAVGTRVIALMGPTDPVTHGPYGEGHLVIQDDIDCKLCWKRSCPAGHNKCMKNIGVDRVFNKTCEILGVERYESGN
;
A
#
# COMPACT_ATOMS: atom_id res chain seq x y z
N MET A 1 0.14 -22.24 31.17
CA MET A 1 -0.27 -21.68 29.84
C MET A 1 -0.02 -22.60 28.65
N LYS A 2 1.21 -23.12 28.41
CA LYS A 2 1.52 -23.96 27.24
C LYS A 2 0.54 -25.14 27.04
N TYR A 3 0.20 -25.85 28.10
CA TYR A 3 -0.74 -26.98 28.07
C TYR A 3 -2.17 -26.60 27.64
N LEU A 4 -2.69 -25.45 28.09
CA LEU A 4 -4.04 -24.99 27.71
C LEU A 4 -4.15 -24.72 26.21
N TYR A 5 -3.10 -24.15 25.59
CA TYR A 5 -3.06 -23.99 24.14
C TYR A 5 -2.97 -25.33 23.41
N ILE A 6 -2.26 -26.33 23.97
CA ILE A 6 -2.22 -27.67 23.36
C ILE A 6 -3.61 -28.29 23.38
N ILE A 7 -4.30 -28.25 24.52
CA ILE A 7 -5.68 -28.75 24.66
C ILE A 7 -6.61 -28.04 23.68
N TYR A 8 -6.55 -26.71 23.62
CA TYR A 8 -7.33 -25.92 22.64
C TYR A 8 -7.05 -26.36 21.19
N ASN A 9 -5.78 -26.56 20.82
CA ASN A 9 -5.40 -27.02 19.48
C ASN A 9 -5.90 -28.45 19.20
N ILE A 10 -5.90 -29.35 20.18
CA ILE A 10 -6.45 -30.70 20.02
C ILE A 10 -7.96 -30.63 19.80
N ILE A 11 -8.69 -29.85 20.62
CA ILE A 11 -10.14 -29.71 20.52
C ILE A 11 -10.54 -29.12 19.15
N ILE A 12 -9.91 -28.01 18.73
CA ILE A 12 -10.26 -27.36 17.47
C ILE A 12 -9.89 -28.23 16.26
N PHE A 13 -8.79 -29.00 16.34
CA PHE A 13 -8.40 -29.93 15.29
C PHE A 13 -9.37 -31.11 15.17
N LEU A 14 -9.80 -31.69 16.30
CA LEU A 14 -10.85 -32.72 16.30
C LEU A 14 -12.18 -32.18 15.77
N ALA A 15 -12.58 -30.98 16.18
CA ALA A 15 -13.78 -30.31 15.67
C ALA A 15 -13.69 -30.08 14.15
N PHE A 16 -12.50 -29.70 13.65
CA PHE A 16 -12.26 -29.57 12.22
C PHE A 16 -12.39 -30.91 11.49
N ILE A 17 -11.81 -32.01 11.99
CA ILE A 17 -11.94 -33.35 11.40
C ILE A 17 -13.41 -33.76 11.33
N LEU A 18 -14.17 -33.54 12.40
CA LEU A 18 -15.60 -33.87 12.45
C LEU A 18 -16.45 -33.00 11.52
N TYR A 19 -16.05 -31.74 11.32
CA TYR A 19 -16.75 -30.81 10.42
C TYR A 19 -16.32 -30.95 8.95
N LEU A 20 -15.17 -31.60 8.68
CA LEU A 20 -14.61 -31.75 7.34
C LEU A 20 -15.58 -32.40 6.33
N PRO A 21 -16.35 -33.45 6.66
CA PRO A 21 -17.34 -34.02 5.74
C PRO A 21 -18.42 -33.01 5.32
N VAL A 22 -18.86 -32.15 6.26
CA VAL A 22 -19.85 -31.09 5.98
C VAL A 22 -19.23 -30.02 5.09
N LEU A 23 -17.97 -29.64 5.33
CA LEU A 23 -17.23 -28.71 4.47
C LEU A 23 -17.06 -29.27 3.06
N LEU A 24 -16.68 -30.54 2.92
CA LEU A 24 -16.52 -31.21 1.63
C LEU A 24 -17.86 -31.32 0.89
N PHE A 25 -18.94 -31.68 1.58
CA PHE A 25 -20.29 -31.71 1.01
C PHE A 25 -20.73 -30.34 0.48
N LYS A 26 -20.51 -29.29 1.27
CA LYS A 26 -20.80 -27.90 0.88
C LYS A 26 -19.89 -27.39 -0.25
N PHE A 27 -18.65 -27.87 -0.32
CA PHE A 27 -17.69 -27.59 -1.39
C PHE A 27 -18.14 -28.22 -2.72
N ILE A 28 -18.61 -29.47 -2.70
CA ILE A 28 -19.12 -30.18 -3.89
C ILE A 28 -20.35 -29.46 -4.45
N ARG A 29 -21.25 -28.94 -3.60
CA ARG A 29 -22.44 -28.15 -3.99
C ARG A 29 -22.16 -26.69 -4.39
N GLY A 30 -20.90 -26.31 -4.59
CA GLY A 30 -20.51 -25.00 -5.15
C GLY A 30 -20.53 -23.81 -4.18
N ARG A 31 -21.37 -23.82 -3.12
CA ARG A 31 -21.48 -22.70 -2.16
C ARG A 31 -20.22 -22.40 -1.35
N TYR A 32 -19.27 -23.33 -1.24
CA TYR A 32 -18.02 -23.18 -0.44
C TYR A 32 -16.73 -23.38 -1.25
N ARG A 33 -16.79 -23.42 -2.59
CA ARG A 33 -15.58 -23.52 -3.42
C ARG A 33 -14.69 -22.30 -3.31
N GLU A 34 -15.30 -21.12 -3.22
CA GLU A 34 -14.58 -19.86 -3.14
C GLU A 34 -13.90 -19.74 -1.76
N GLY A 35 -12.56 -19.69 -1.76
CA GLY A 35 -11.76 -19.34 -0.59
C GLY A 35 -11.57 -20.43 0.48
N PHE A 36 -11.82 -21.70 0.16
CA PHE A 36 -11.43 -22.83 1.02
C PHE A 36 -9.92 -22.84 1.33
N LEU A 37 -9.09 -22.60 0.31
CA LEU A 37 -7.63 -22.52 0.45
C LEU A 37 -7.19 -21.36 1.35
N GLU A 38 -7.89 -20.21 1.28
CA GLU A 38 -7.62 -19.06 2.15
C GLU A 38 -7.80 -19.41 3.62
N ARG A 39 -8.87 -20.16 3.96
CA ARG A 39 -9.13 -20.66 5.32
C ARG A 39 -8.05 -21.61 5.84
N LEU A 40 -7.35 -22.30 4.93
CA LEU A 40 -6.19 -23.14 5.24
C LEU A 40 -4.85 -22.35 5.26
N GLY A 41 -4.92 -21.03 5.10
CA GLY A 41 -3.78 -20.11 5.12
C GLY A 41 -3.02 -20.00 3.79
N PHE A 42 -3.60 -20.49 2.69
CA PHE A 42 -3.07 -20.30 1.34
C PHE A 42 -3.74 -19.07 0.71
N LEU A 43 -3.14 -17.90 0.96
CA LEU A 43 -3.60 -16.64 0.39
C LEU A 43 -3.16 -16.47 -1.07
N PRO A 44 -3.95 -15.79 -1.92
CA PRO A 44 -3.58 -15.49 -3.30
C PRO A 44 -2.28 -14.69 -3.39
N SER A 45 -1.44 -14.99 -4.38
CA SER A 45 -0.16 -14.30 -4.59
C SER A 45 -0.33 -12.80 -4.80
N GLU A 46 -1.41 -12.37 -5.47
CA GLU A 46 -1.74 -10.94 -5.66
C GLU A 46 -1.96 -10.22 -4.33
N LEU A 47 -2.69 -10.83 -3.40
CA LEU A 47 -2.91 -10.27 -2.06
C LEU A 47 -1.60 -10.25 -1.28
N ILE A 48 -0.84 -11.34 -1.33
CA ILE A 48 0.48 -11.39 -0.68
C ILE A 48 1.34 -10.27 -1.23
N ASN A 49 1.44 -10.07 -2.54
CA ASN A 49 2.23 -9.03 -3.21
C ASN A 49 1.80 -7.60 -2.87
N LYS A 50 0.56 -7.40 -2.41
CA LYS A 50 0.08 -6.10 -1.91
C LYS A 50 0.47 -5.84 -0.45
N ALA A 51 0.77 -6.87 0.34
CA ALA A 51 1.20 -6.78 1.74
C ALA A 51 2.60 -6.17 1.96
N TRP A 52 3.08 -5.30 1.05
CA TRP A 52 4.48 -4.88 0.92
C TRP A 52 4.58 -3.39 1.22
N GLY A 53 4.28 -3.03 2.47
CA GLY A 53 4.43 -1.68 3.02
C GLY A 53 4.61 -1.71 4.53
N ASP A 54 5.11 -0.62 5.11
CA ASP A 54 5.42 -0.50 6.55
C ASP A 54 4.18 -0.42 7.46
N ARG A 55 2.98 -0.39 6.89
CA ARG A 55 1.71 -0.28 7.62
C ARG A 55 0.61 -1.13 6.99
N VAL A 56 0.74 -2.46 7.06
CA VAL A 56 -0.39 -3.35 6.74
C VAL A 56 -1.35 -3.34 7.93
N ILE A 57 -2.53 -2.76 7.72
CA ILE A 57 -3.64 -2.76 8.68
C ILE A 57 -4.60 -3.88 8.28
N TRP A 58 -4.83 -4.82 9.18
CA TRP A 58 -5.75 -5.93 8.94
C TRP A 58 -6.99 -5.77 9.83
N LEU A 59 -8.13 -5.42 9.22
CA LEU A 59 -9.43 -5.41 9.88
C LEU A 59 -10.15 -6.75 9.70
N HIS A 60 -10.68 -7.32 10.78
CA HIS A 60 -11.49 -8.53 10.76
C HIS A 60 -12.95 -8.21 11.11
N ALA A 61 -13.87 -8.59 10.21
CA ALA A 61 -15.31 -8.48 10.39
C ALA A 61 -15.97 -9.83 9.99
N ALA A 62 -16.44 -10.61 10.96
CA ALA A 62 -16.91 -11.97 10.76
C ALA A 62 -18.21 -12.03 9.94
N SER A 63 -19.15 -11.13 10.24
CA SER A 63 -20.49 -11.10 9.65
C SER A 63 -20.71 -9.97 8.64
N MET A 64 -21.85 -10.00 7.95
CA MET A 64 -22.29 -8.90 7.07
C MET A 64 -22.54 -7.61 7.85
N GLY A 65 -23.15 -7.70 9.05
CA GLY A 65 -23.42 -6.53 9.89
C GLY A 65 -22.15 -5.83 10.34
N GLU A 66 -21.16 -6.60 10.82
CA GLU A 66 -19.84 -6.07 11.16
C GLU A 66 -19.11 -5.48 9.96
N THR A 67 -19.24 -6.09 8.77
CA THR A 67 -18.60 -5.57 7.56
C THR A 67 -19.17 -4.21 7.16
N ILE A 68 -20.49 -4.03 7.32
CA ILE A 68 -21.16 -2.74 7.08
C ILE A 68 -20.69 -1.71 8.10
N ALA A 69 -20.67 -2.06 9.40
CA ALA A 69 -20.20 -1.16 10.45
C ALA A 69 -18.73 -0.76 10.27
N ALA A 70 -17.87 -1.73 9.92
CA ALA A 70 -16.47 -1.49 9.61
C ALA A 70 -16.27 -0.55 8.42
N GLY A 71 -17.24 -0.43 7.50
CA GLY A 71 -17.16 0.47 6.35
C GLY A 71 -16.90 1.93 6.71
N VAL A 72 -17.49 2.42 7.81
CA VAL A 72 -17.28 3.80 8.29
C VAL A 72 -15.85 3.97 8.83
N LEU A 73 -15.37 3.00 9.60
CA LEU A 73 -14.00 2.98 10.11
C LEU A 73 -12.97 2.85 8.97
N ILE A 74 -13.23 1.99 7.98
CA ILE A 74 -12.38 1.79 6.80
C ILE A 74 -12.21 3.08 6.02
N LYS A 75 -13.30 3.84 5.83
CA LYS A 75 -13.25 5.14 5.15
C LYS A 75 -12.31 6.10 5.88
N ARG A 76 -12.49 6.26 7.19
CA ARG A 76 -11.67 7.16 8.01
C ARG A 76 -10.21 6.70 8.13
N ILE A 77 -9.95 5.39 8.19
CA ILE A 77 -8.58 4.83 8.13
C ILE A 77 -7.92 5.17 6.79
N ARG A 78 -8.62 5.05 5.66
CA ARG A 78 -8.07 5.37 4.34
C ARG A 78 -7.74 6.85 4.19
N GLU A 79 -8.55 7.72 4.76
CA GLU A 79 -8.32 9.17 4.79
C GLU A 79 -7.06 9.52 5.59
N GLU A 80 -6.90 8.94 6.79
CA GLU A 80 -5.76 9.23 7.69
C GLU A 80 -4.46 8.52 7.25
N TYR A 81 -4.57 7.32 6.67
CA TYR A 81 -3.46 6.48 6.24
C TYR A 81 -3.55 6.11 4.75
N PRO A 82 -3.42 7.08 3.83
CA PRO A 82 -3.63 6.83 2.40
C PRO A 82 -2.65 5.80 1.82
N ALA A 83 -1.41 5.77 2.33
CA ALA A 83 -0.35 4.85 1.89
C ALA A 83 -0.37 3.49 2.60
N ALA A 84 -1.20 3.29 3.64
CA ALA A 84 -1.28 2.01 4.33
C ALA A 84 -1.99 0.97 3.47
N THR A 85 -1.53 -0.28 3.55
CA THR A 85 -2.25 -1.40 2.94
C THR A 85 -3.36 -1.86 3.89
N LEU A 86 -4.60 -1.76 3.46
CA LEU A 86 -5.77 -2.14 4.25
C LEU A 86 -6.35 -3.46 3.75
N PHE A 87 -6.24 -4.49 4.58
CA PHE A 87 -6.86 -5.79 4.31
C PHE A 87 -8.06 -6.03 5.20
N VAL A 88 -9.08 -6.66 4.63
CA VAL A 88 -10.27 -7.10 5.35
C VAL A 88 -10.41 -8.61 5.27
N SER A 89 -10.60 -9.25 6.43
CA SER A 89 -10.96 -10.66 6.47
C SER A 89 -12.37 -10.89 6.99
N THR A 90 -13.06 -11.87 6.41
CA THR A 90 -14.44 -12.21 6.79
C THR A 90 -14.63 -13.71 7.00
N ILE A 91 -15.68 -14.11 7.72
CA ILE A 91 -16.08 -15.52 7.84
C ILE A 91 -17.26 -15.81 6.92
N SER A 92 -18.23 -14.90 6.83
CA SER A 92 -19.44 -15.07 6.02
C SER A 92 -19.22 -14.72 4.54
N TYR A 93 -19.91 -15.45 3.65
CA TYR A 93 -19.92 -15.17 2.21
C TYR A 93 -20.50 -13.76 1.92
N THR A 94 -21.60 -13.41 2.57
CA THR A 94 -22.25 -12.10 2.42
C THR A 94 -21.37 -10.95 2.91
N GLY A 95 -20.66 -11.12 4.02
CA GLY A 95 -19.64 -10.17 4.47
C GLY A 95 -18.52 -10.00 3.46
N ARG A 96 -17.99 -11.09 2.89
CA ARG A 96 -16.97 -11.02 1.83
C ARG A 96 -17.45 -10.23 0.61
N SER A 97 -18.67 -10.52 0.13
CA SER A 97 -19.24 -9.84 -1.02
C SER A 97 -19.47 -8.35 -0.77
N MET A 98 -19.77 -7.95 0.46
CA MET A 98 -19.85 -6.54 0.85
C MET A 98 -18.46 -5.88 0.87
N ALA A 99 -17.48 -6.52 1.50
CA ALA A 99 -16.11 -6.00 1.56
C ALA A 99 -15.51 -5.83 0.15
N LYS A 100 -15.71 -6.78 -0.76
CA LYS A 100 -15.21 -6.70 -2.15
C LYS A 100 -15.76 -5.51 -2.94
N LYS A 101 -16.92 -4.95 -2.55
CA LYS A 101 -17.53 -3.77 -3.21
C LYS A 101 -16.92 -2.45 -2.75
N ASN A 102 -16.14 -2.45 -1.66
CA ASN A 102 -15.53 -1.25 -1.14
C ASN A 102 -14.12 -1.07 -1.74
N GLU A 103 -13.99 -0.10 -2.64
CA GLU A 103 -12.75 0.20 -3.38
C GLU A 103 -11.61 0.71 -2.47
N MET A 104 -11.91 1.12 -1.24
CA MET A 104 -10.90 1.56 -0.27
C MET A 104 -10.11 0.40 0.35
N ILE A 105 -10.48 -0.85 0.07
CA ILE A 105 -9.84 -2.06 0.62
C ILE A 105 -8.90 -2.66 -0.43
N ASP A 106 -7.63 -2.85 -0.07
CA ASP A 106 -6.60 -3.35 -0.99
C ASP A 106 -6.69 -4.86 -1.23
N GLY A 107 -7.22 -5.60 -0.26
CA GLY A 107 -7.32 -7.06 -0.31
C GLY A 107 -8.39 -7.62 0.63
N VAL A 108 -9.16 -8.60 0.13
CA VAL A 108 -10.21 -9.29 0.89
C VAL A 108 -10.01 -10.81 0.84
N PHE A 109 -9.96 -11.44 2.02
CA PHE A 109 -9.76 -12.89 2.15
C PHE A 109 -10.65 -13.49 3.25
N TYR A 110 -10.90 -14.80 3.22
CA TYR A 110 -11.55 -15.45 4.36
C TYR A 110 -10.60 -15.60 5.54
N PHE A 111 -11.13 -15.38 6.74
CA PHE A 111 -10.41 -15.58 7.98
C PHE A 111 -9.86 -17.01 8.08
N PRO A 112 -8.58 -17.20 8.46
CA PRO A 112 -7.99 -18.52 8.57
C PRO A 112 -8.61 -19.32 9.71
N LEU A 113 -8.59 -20.64 9.60
CA LEU A 113 -8.87 -21.50 10.76
C LEU A 113 -7.86 -21.19 11.87
N ASP A 114 -8.35 -21.03 13.10
CA ASP A 114 -7.54 -20.69 14.27
C ASP A 114 -6.73 -21.88 14.81
N ILE A 115 -6.03 -22.55 13.91
CA ILE A 115 -5.09 -23.63 14.16
C ILE A 115 -3.67 -23.03 14.14
N SER A 116 -2.85 -23.35 15.14
CA SER A 116 -1.56 -22.68 15.39
C SER A 116 -0.64 -22.53 14.17
N TRP A 117 -0.52 -23.54 13.30
CA TRP A 117 0.34 -23.45 12.12
C TRP A 117 -0.30 -22.68 10.96
N ILE A 118 -1.63 -22.69 10.84
CA ILE A 118 -2.37 -21.95 9.81
C ILE A 118 -2.34 -20.45 10.15
N ALA A 119 -2.70 -20.11 11.39
CA ALA A 119 -2.62 -18.74 11.89
C ALA A 119 -1.19 -18.19 11.80
N GLY A 120 -0.18 -18.98 12.18
CA GLY A 120 1.23 -18.62 12.05
C GLY A 120 1.63 -18.29 10.61
N ARG A 121 1.23 -19.13 9.64
CA ARG A 121 1.51 -18.91 8.22
C ARG A 121 0.89 -17.61 7.69
N VAL A 122 -0.36 -17.33 8.07
CA VAL A 122 -1.05 -16.11 7.62
C VAL A 122 -0.39 -14.87 8.20
N ILE A 123 -0.09 -14.87 9.50
CA ILE A 123 0.62 -13.77 10.16
C ILE A 123 2.00 -13.53 9.53
N GLU A 124 2.75 -14.59 9.24
CA GLU A 124 4.06 -14.47 8.59
C GLU A 124 3.97 -13.90 7.17
N LYS A 125 2.95 -14.29 6.40
CA LYS A 125 2.76 -13.83 5.02
C LYS A 125 2.21 -12.41 4.92
N ILE A 126 1.27 -12.04 5.79
CA ILE A 126 0.68 -10.69 5.80
C ILE A 126 1.60 -9.72 6.54
N ASN A 127 2.29 -10.18 7.58
CA ASN A 127 3.12 -9.38 8.48
C ASN A 127 2.43 -8.05 8.91
N PRO A 128 1.21 -8.13 9.49
CA PRO A 128 0.43 -6.95 9.83
C PRO A 128 1.11 -6.12 10.90
N ALA A 129 1.05 -4.79 10.75
CA ALA A 129 1.48 -3.85 11.78
C ALA A 129 0.40 -3.72 12.88
N LEU A 130 -0.87 -3.79 12.48
CA LEU A 130 -2.04 -3.75 13.36
C LEU A 130 -3.11 -4.74 12.86
N ILE A 131 -3.73 -5.46 13.79
CA ILE A 131 -4.99 -6.17 13.56
C ILE A 131 -6.10 -5.54 14.38
N ILE A 132 -7.19 -5.17 13.71
CA ILE A 132 -8.42 -4.63 14.30
C ILE A 132 -9.49 -5.73 14.23
N MET A 133 -9.95 -6.22 15.37
CA MET A 133 -11.05 -7.19 15.44
C MET A 133 -12.34 -6.44 15.77
N MET A 134 -13.34 -6.53 14.89
CA MET A 134 -14.66 -5.96 15.15
C MET A 134 -15.41 -6.81 16.17
N GLU A 135 -16.14 -6.16 17.07
CA GLU A 135 -16.90 -6.80 18.15
C GLU A 135 -16.04 -7.74 19.01
N THR A 136 -16.43 -9.00 19.26
CA THR A 136 -15.68 -9.91 20.13
C THR A 136 -15.30 -11.20 19.41
N GLU A 137 -14.39 -11.05 18.44
CA GLU A 137 -13.78 -12.15 17.69
C GLU A 137 -12.45 -12.59 18.34
N LEU A 138 -12.53 -13.21 19.53
CA LEU A 138 -11.34 -13.65 20.28
C LEU A 138 -10.81 -14.99 19.75
N TRP A 139 -9.73 -14.94 18.94
CA TRP A 139 -9.08 -16.11 18.33
C TRP A 139 -7.71 -16.42 18.99
N PRO A 140 -7.63 -17.38 19.92
CA PRO A 140 -6.44 -17.60 20.75
C PRO A 140 -5.12 -17.82 20.00
N ASN A 141 -5.12 -18.63 18.93
CA ASN A 141 -3.87 -18.91 18.21
C ASN A 141 -3.45 -17.71 17.35
N LEU A 142 -4.37 -17.05 16.66
CA LEU A 142 -4.09 -15.85 15.87
C LEU A 142 -3.54 -14.73 16.75
N ILE A 143 -4.23 -14.38 17.83
CA ILE A 143 -3.80 -13.33 18.78
C ILE A 143 -2.41 -13.64 19.33
N LYS A 144 -2.16 -14.89 19.73
CA LYS A 144 -0.85 -15.31 20.22
C LYS A 144 0.25 -15.18 19.17
N LYS A 145 -0.03 -15.54 17.91
CA LYS A 145 0.95 -15.48 16.81
C LYS A 145 1.23 -14.04 16.39
N ALA A 146 0.19 -13.22 16.28
CA ALA A 146 0.27 -11.80 15.98
C ALA A 146 1.10 -11.05 17.02
N SER A 147 0.75 -11.19 18.31
CA SER A 147 1.48 -10.57 19.42
C SER A 147 2.95 -11.00 19.46
N LYS A 148 3.24 -12.29 19.22
CA LYS A 148 4.63 -12.79 19.14
C LYS A 148 5.41 -12.19 17.95
N ALA A 149 4.73 -11.86 16.86
CA ALA A 149 5.32 -11.21 15.68
C ALA A 149 5.50 -9.69 15.85
N GLY A 150 5.12 -9.12 17.01
CA GLY A 150 5.19 -7.68 17.26
C GLY A 150 4.03 -6.87 16.67
N CYS A 151 3.01 -7.54 16.12
CA CYS A 151 1.80 -6.89 15.62
C CYS A 151 0.98 -6.32 16.79
N LYS A 152 0.48 -5.09 16.61
CA LYS A 152 -0.47 -4.47 17.54
C LYS A 152 -1.86 -5.04 17.36
N LEU A 153 -2.59 -5.16 18.45
CA LEU A 153 -3.91 -5.78 18.48
C LEU A 153 -4.93 -4.85 19.11
N MET A 154 -6.01 -4.60 18.38
CA MET A 154 -7.11 -3.77 18.83
C MET A 154 -8.43 -4.52 18.68
N VAL A 155 -9.29 -4.41 19.68
CA VAL A 155 -10.72 -4.73 19.57
C VAL A 155 -11.47 -3.42 19.38
N ALA A 156 -12.23 -3.31 18.29
CA ALA A 156 -13.01 -2.12 17.95
C ALA A 156 -14.50 -2.42 18.06
N SER A 157 -15.26 -1.51 18.70
CA SER A 157 -16.70 -1.71 18.96
C SER A 157 -16.98 -3.06 19.64
N GLY A 158 -16.18 -3.43 20.64
CA GLY A 158 -16.23 -4.69 21.37
C GLY A 158 -17.52 -4.90 22.16
N ARG A 159 -18.04 -6.13 22.14
CA ARG A 159 -19.31 -6.50 22.80
C ARG A 159 -19.28 -7.90 23.38
N ILE A 160 -19.56 -8.06 24.67
CA ILE A 160 -19.58 -9.37 25.33
C ILE A 160 -21.00 -9.71 25.73
N GLY A 161 -21.65 -10.58 24.94
CA GLY A 161 -23.00 -11.05 25.22
C GLY A 161 -23.11 -11.92 26.48
N ASP A 162 -24.35 -12.04 26.99
CA ASP A 162 -24.68 -12.80 28.22
C ASP A 162 -24.35 -14.30 28.12
N SER A 163 -24.49 -14.87 26.92
CA SER A 163 -24.12 -16.26 26.63
C SER A 163 -22.60 -16.42 26.55
N SER A 164 -21.90 -15.50 25.90
CA SER A 164 -20.44 -15.53 25.71
C SER A 164 -19.71 -15.43 27.05
N ILE A 165 -20.14 -14.56 27.96
CA ILE A 165 -19.49 -14.44 29.28
C ILE A 165 -19.60 -15.73 30.10
N LYS A 166 -20.74 -16.43 30.04
CA LYS A 166 -20.92 -17.72 30.71
C LYS A 166 -19.93 -18.75 30.17
N ASN A 167 -19.77 -18.82 28.85
CA ASN A 167 -18.87 -19.77 28.19
C ASN A 167 -17.40 -19.46 28.49
N TYR A 168 -17.00 -18.19 28.41
CA TYR A 168 -15.61 -17.78 28.68
C TYR A 168 -15.20 -17.98 30.14
N ARG A 169 -16.14 -18.00 31.10
CA ARG A 169 -15.83 -18.32 32.50
C ARG A 169 -15.30 -19.74 32.68
N TYR A 170 -15.73 -20.73 31.89
CA TYR A 170 -15.23 -22.10 31.98
C TYR A 170 -13.77 -22.25 31.52
N ILE A 171 -13.32 -21.39 30.61
CA ILE A 171 -11.96 -21.38 30.06
C ILE A 171 -11.18 -20.11 30.43
N LYS A 172 -11.54 -19.49 31.57
CA LYS A 172 -11.02 -18.20 32.03
C LYS A 172 -9.49 -18.09 32.00
N PRO A 173 -8.69 -19.09 32.40
CA PRO A 173 -7.23 -18.97 32.35
C PRO A 173 -6.68 -18.80 30.93
N LEU A 174 -7.28 -19.47 29.94
CA LEU A 174 -6.90 -19.32 28.53
C LEU A 174 -7.31 -17.95 28.01
N ILE A 175 -8.57 -17.55 28.24
CA ILE A 175 -9.10 -16.26 27.79
C ILE A 175 -8.35 -15.08 28.41
N ARG A 176 -8.05 -15.13 29.71
CA ARG A 176 -7.23 -14.12 30.39
C ARG A 176 -5.87 -13.95 29.72
N ASP A 177 -5.20 -15.03 29.35
CA ASP A 177 -3.91 -14.94 28.66
C ASP A 177 -4.03 -14.39 27.22
N VAL A 178 -5.14 -14.66 26.54
CA VAL A 178 -5.47 -14.08 25.23
C VAL A 178 -5.71 -12.57 25.36
N LEU A 179 -6.54 -12.15 26.31
CA LEU A 179 -6.88 -10.75 26.54
C LEU A 179 -5.66 -9.89 26.91
N LYS A 180 -4.73 -10.43 27.70
CA LYS A 180 -3.47 -9.72 28.06
C LYS A 180 -2.58 -9.37 26.87
N LYS A 181 -2.78 -10.00 25.71
CA LYS A 181 -2.00 -9.77 24.48
C LYS A 181 -2.60 -8.70 23.58
N ILE A 182 -3.84 -8.28 23.86
CA ILE A 182 -4.49 -7.19 23.14
C ILE A 182 -4.00 -5.87 23.74
N ASP A 183 -3.66 -4.92 22.86
CA ASP A 183 -3.11 -3.63 23.26
C ASP A 183 -4.23 -2.64 23.64
N ILE A 184 -5.37 -2.65 22.93
CA ILE A 184 -6.52 -1.76 23.18
C ILE A 184 -7.84 -2.51 23.00
N PHE A 185 -8.78 -2.26 23.93
CA PHE A 185 -10.18 -2.65 23.84
C PHE A 185 -11.06 -1.40 23.80
N SER A 186 -11.66 -1.13 22.64
CA SER A 186 -12.72 -0.14 22.47
C SER A 186 -14.07 -0.86 22.62
N MET A 187 -14.76 -0.68 23.74
CA MET A 187 -16.01 -1.36 24.09
C MET A 187 -17.23 -0.49 23.79
N GLN A 188 -18.34 -1.13 23.41
CA GLN A 188 -19.58 -0.45 23.02
C GLN A 188 -20.29 0.22 24.20
N SER A 189 -20.31 -0.42 25.38
CA SER A 189 -21.05 0.04 26.55
C SER A 189 -20.24 -0.13 27.84
N SER A 190 -20.69 0.53 28.91
CA SER A 190 -20.15 0.35 30.27
C SER A 190 -20.30 -1.10 30.75
N ILE A 191 -21.38 -1.78 30.35
CA ILE A 191 -21.57 -3.19 30.68
C ILE A 191 -20.50 -4.05 29.99
N ASP A 192 -20.22 -3.81 28.72
CA ASP A 192 -19.19 -4.55 27.99
C ASP A 192 -17.78 -4.28 28.54
N TYR A 193 -17.52 -3.04 28.95
CA TYR A 193 -16.31 -2.62 29.68
C TYR A 193 -16.10 -3.48 30.94
N GLU A 194 -17.09 -3.56 31.82
CA GLU A 194 -17.00 -4.35 33.05
C GLU A 194 -16.82 -5.86 32.75
N ARG A 195 -17.52 -6.35 31.73
CA ARG A 195 -17.46 -7.76 31.34
C ARG A 195 -16.06 -8.17 30.88
N VAL A 196 -15.41 -7.37 30.04
CA VAL A 196 -14.09 -7.74 29.49
C VAL A 196 -13.01 -7.70 30.59
N ILE A 197 -13.11 -6.75 31.53
CA ILE A 197 -12.25 -6.69 32.72
C ILE A 197 -12.48 -7.92 33.60
N SER A 198 -13.73 -8.31 33.86
CA SER A 198 -14.06 -9.48 34.69
C SER A 198 -13.48 -10.80 34.14
N LEU A 199 -13.32 -10.91 32.81
CA LEU A 199 -12.69 -12.04 32.13
C LEU A 199 -11.15 -12.00 32.22
N GLY A 200 -10.57 -10.83 32.48
CA GLY A 200 -9.16 -10.63 32.79
C GLY A 200 -8.38 -9.77 31.79
N ALA A 201 -9.06 -8.89 31.04
CA ALA A 201 -8.39 -7.83 30.31
C ALA A 201 -7.76 -6.81 31.28
N PRO A 202 -6.56 -6.27 30.99
CA PRO A 202 -5.96 -5.20 31.78
C PRO A 202 -6.79 -3.92 31.67
N GLU A 203 -7.26 -3.39 32.79
CA GLU A 203 -8.18 -2.23 32.84
C GLU A 203 -7.61 -0.99 32.15
N GLU A 204 -6.29 -0.76 32.24
CA GLU A 204 -5.59 0.36 31.60
C GLU A 204 -5.63 0.33 30.06
N ARG A 205 -6.11 -0.77 29.48
CA ARG A 205 -6.25 -0.99 28.03
C ARG A 205 -7.70 -1.01 27.57
N VAL A 206 -8.67 -0.87 28.47
CA VAL A 206 -10.10 -0.95 28.16
C VAL A 206 -10.70 0.45 28.20
N TYR A 207 -11.47 0.79 27.17
CA TYR A 207 -12.09 2.10 27.01
C TYR A 207 -13.54 1.92 26.52
N CYS A 208 -14.48 2.68 27.07
CA CYS A 208 -15.85 2.72 26.57
C CYS A 208 -15.95 3.81 25.50
N THR A 209 -15.98 3.41 24.22
CA THR A 209 -15.93 4.35 23.09
C THR A 209 -17.29 4.63 22.46
N GLY A 210 -18.28 3.77 22.71
CA GLY A 210 -19.54 3.75 21.97
C GLY A 210 -19.50 2.75 20.81
N ASN A 211 -20.58 2.68 20.05
CA ASN A 211 -20.78 1.69 18.99
C ASN A 211 -20.70 2.33 17.60
N ILE A 212 -19.74 1.87 16.80
CA ILE A 212 -19.44 2.35 15.44
C ILE A 212 -20.68 2.32 14.51
N LYS A 213 -21.68 1.48 14.80
CA LYS A 213 -22.93 1.42 14.01
C LYS A 213 -23.70 2.74 14.01
N PHE A 214 -23.49 3.62 15.00
CA PHE A 214 -24.20 4.89 15.11
C PHE A 214 -23.53 6.02 14.32
N ASP A 215 -22.20 5.97 14.13
CA ASP A 215 -21.43 6.94 13.34
C ASP A 215 -21.83 6.92 11.85
N ARG A 216 -22.47 5.85 11.37
CA ARG A 216 -23.03 5.80 10.00
C ARG A 216 -24.10 6.86 9.74
N PHE A 217 -24.66 7.44 10.80
CA PHE A 217 -25.70 8.45 10.74
C PHE A 217 -25.13 9.87 10.70
N ASP A 218 -23.81 10.02 10.70
CA ASP A 218 -23.14 11.29 10.46
C ASP A 218 -23.42 11.74 9.02
N GLY A 219 -23.94 12.96 8.87
CA GLY A 219 -24.34 13.48 7.56
C GLY A 219 -25.56 12.79 6.95
N LEU A 220 -26.40 12.08 7.74
CA LEU A 220 -27.81 11.94 7.37
C LEU A 220 -28.32 13.36 7.10
N ASN A 221 -28.41 13.76 5.83
CA ASN A 221 -28.62 15.14 5.39
C ASN A 221 -29.75 15.79 6.20
N LEU A 222 -29.38 16.55 7.23
CA LEU A 222 -30.25 17.51 7.88
C LEU A 222 -30.47 18.73 6.98
N ASP A 223 -29.70 18.84 5.89
CA ASP A 223 -29.88 19.80 4.79
C ASP A 223 -31.05 19.43 3.86
N VAL A 224 -31.83 18.38 4.18
CA VAL A 224 -33.14 18.19 3.52
C VAL A 224 -34.03 19.33 3.98
N ASN A 225 -34.28 20.28 3.09
CA ASN A 225 -35.25 21.32 3.29
C ASN A 225 -36.65 20.68 3.44
N GLN A 226 -37.08 20.51 4.69
CA GLN A 226 -38.36 19.85 5.01
C GLN A 226 -39.53 20.56 4.34
N ASP A 227 -39.48 21.89 4.23
CA ASP A 227 -40.52 22.69 3.56
C ASP A 227 -40.56 22.41 2.05
N GLU A 228 -39.40 22.20 1.42
CA GLU A 228 -39.33 21.83 0.00
C GLU A 228 -39.84 20.41 -0.23
N LEU A 229 -39.51 19.48 0.66
CA LEU A 229 -40.01 18.10 0.59
C LEU A 229 -41.53 18.05 0.83
N LEU A 230 -42.05 18.81 1.79
CA LEU A 230 -43.50 18.93 2.01
C LEU A 230 -44.21 19.48 0.76
N LYS A 231 -43.67 20.53 0.13
CA LYS A 231 -44.18 21.07 -1.15
C LYS A 231 -44.12 20.06 -2.28
N GLU A 232 -43.02 19.32 -2.40
CA GLU A 232 -42.81 18.32 -3.43
C GLU A 232 -43.87 17.19 -3.35
N PHE A 233 -44.24 16.82 -2.13
CA PHE A 233 -45.30 15.84 -1.87
C PHE A 233 -46.70 16.46 -1.80
N LYS A 234 -46.81 17.79 -1.99
CA LYS A 234 -48.02 18.59 -1.86
C LYS A 234 -48.68 18.50 -0.47
N MET A 235 -47.88 18.30 0.56
CA MET A 235 -48.33 18.05 1.93
C MET A 235 -48.42 19.33 2.78
N ASP A 236 -48.36 20.50 2.14
CA ASP A 236 -48.50 21.80 2.81
C ASP A 236 -49.89 21.93 3.45
N ASN A 237 -49.95 22.21 4.76
CA ASN A 237 -51.18 22.38 5.55
C ASN A 237 -52.04 21.10 5.76
N LEU A 238 -51.44 19.91 5.69
CA LEU A 238 -52.10 18.64 6.04
C LEU A 238 -52.01 18.31 7.54
N GLY A 239 -52.74 17.27 7.95
CA GLY A 239 -52.71 16.74 9.32
C GLY A 239 -51.47 15.87 9.58
N PRO A 240 -51.48 15.00 10.61
CA PRO A 240 -50.32 14.19 10.94
C PRO A 240 -49.86 13.29 9.80
N ILE A 241 -48.54 13.25 9.58
CA ILE A 241 -47.86 12.47 8.56
C ILE A 241 -47.29 11.19 9.21
N ILE A 242 -47.85 10.05 8.83
CA ILE A 242 -47.39 8.74 9.29
C ILE A 242 -46.61 8.07 8.17
N VAL A 243 -45.37 7.69 8.43
CA VAL A 243 -44.51 6.98 7.46
C VAL A 243 -44.30 5.55 7.92
N ALA A 244 -44.84 4.59 7.18
CA ALA A 244 -44.61 3.16 7.36
C ALA A 244 -43.50 2.69 6.41
N GLY A 245 -42.31 2.44 6.96
CA GLY A 245 -41.13 2.10 6.18
C GLY A 245 -40.77 0.62 6.18
N SER A 246 -40.33 0.11 5.03
CA SER A 246 -39.94 -1.29 4.83
C SER A 246 -41.06 -2.30 5.16
N THR A 247 -42.30 -2.01 4.77
CA THR A 247 -43.45 -2.89 5.02
C THR A 247 -43.39 -4.17 4.18
N HIS A 248 -44.02 -5.23 4.69
CA HIS A 248 -44.15 -6.52 4.03
C HIS A 248 -45.60 -6.95 3.90
N GLU A 249 -45.84 -7.92 3.01
CA GLU A 249 -47.13 -8.56 2.82
C GLU A 249 -47.75 -9.03 4.14
N GLY A 250 -49.00 -8.63 4.36
CA GLY A 250 -49.75 -8.83 5.59
C GLY A 250 -49.69 -7.65 6.58
N GLU A 251 -48.68 -6.78 6.49
CA GLU A 251 -48.63 -5.54 7.30
C GLU A 251 -49.38 -4.39 6.63
N GLU A 252 -49.37 -4.32 5.29
CA GLU A 252 -50.01 -3.22 4.58
C GLU A 252 -51.53 -3.17 4.82
N GLU A 253 -52.20 -4.33 4.90
CA GLU A 253 -53.63 -4.41 5.23
C GLU A 253 -53.91 -3.99 6.68
N LYS A 254 -53.02 -4.38 7.61
CA LYS A 254 -53.10 -3.97 9.02
C LYS A 254 -52.95 -2.45 9.17
N LEU A 255 -52.02 -1.86 8.43
CA LEU A 255 -51.79 -0.42 8.41
C LEU A 255 -52.98 0.36 7.83
N LEU A 256 -53.71 -0.20 6.86
CA LEU A 256 -54.96 0.40 6.38
C LEU A 256 -56.03 0.45 7.48
N THR A 257 -56.17 -0.62 8.26
CA THR A 257 -57.10 -0.67 9.39
C THR A 257 -56.74 0.39 10.43
N VAL A 258 -55.46 0.48 10.80
CA VAL A 258 -54.92 1.52 11.70
C VAL A 258 -55.25 2.92 11.17
N PHE A 259 -54.95 3.17 9.90
CA PHE A 259 -55.13 4.50 9.31
C PHE A 259 -56.60 4.91 9.22
N LYS A 260 -57.51 3.95 9.03
CA LYS A 260 -58.95 4.22 9.07
C LYS A 260 -59.40 4.74 10.44
N GLU A 261 -58.85 4.20 11.53
CA GLU A 261 -59.13 4.68 12.90
C GLU A 261 -58.51 6.07 13.12
N VAL A 262 -57.24 6.26 12.76
CA VAL A 262 -56.55 7.56 12.88
C VAL A 262 -57.31 8.66 12.13
N LYS A 263 -57.81 8.36 10.94
CA LYS A 263 -58.59 9.29 10.13
C LYS A 263 -59.92 9.69 10.77
N GLY A 264 -60.49 8.83 11.61
CA GLY A 264 -61.71 9.12 12.36
C GLY A 264 -61.56 10.37 13.24
N GLU A 265 -60.39 10.55 13.85
CA GLU A 265 -60.05 11.72 14.67
C GLU A 265 -59.27 12.80 13.91
N TYR A 266 -58.44 12.41 12.95
CA TYR A 266 -57.60 13.32 12.16
C TYR A 266 -57.91 13.20 10.65
N PRO A 267 -58.99 13.83 10.14
CA PRO A 267 -59.43 13.65 8.75
C PRO A 267 -58.45 14.10 7.66
N LYS A 268 -57.44 14.90 8.03
CA LYS A 268 -56.36 15.38 7.14
C LYS A 268 -55.05 14.60 7.31
N ALA A 269 -55.03 13.52 8.09
CA ALA A 269 -53.84 12.69 8.25
C ALA A 269 -53.41 12.08 6.91
N VAL A 270 -52.11 11.84 6.75
CA VAL A 270 -51.54 11.20 5.55
C VAL A 270 -50.75 9.97 5.94
N LEU A 271 -50.95 8.88 5.22
CA LEU A 271 -50.16 7.66 5.37
C LEU A 271 -49.23 7.48 4.17
N MET A 272 -47.94 7.41 4.43
CA MET A 272 -46.94 7.05 3.43
C MET A 272 -46.48 5.62 3.70
N ILE A 273 -46.58 4.73 2.70
CA ILE A 273 -46.11 3.34 2.81
C ILE A 273 -44.97 3.13 1.83
N ALA A 274 -43.81 2.75 2.36
CA ALA A 274 -42.65 2.33 1.59
C ALA A 274 -42.49 0.80 1.70
N PRO A 275 -43.01 0.02 0.74
CA PRO A 275 -42.88 -1.42 0.76
C PRO A 275 -41.41 -1.84 0.61
N ARG A 276 -41.03 -2.93 1.27
CA ARG A 276 -39.66 -3.48 1.15
C ARG A 276 -39.32 -3.90 -0.27
N TYR A 277 -40.33 -4.33 -1.03
CA TYR A 277 -40.24 -4.70 -2.44
C TYR A 277 -41.11 -3.73 -3.24
N ILE A 278 -40.46 -2.80 -3.92
CA ILE A 278 -41.10 -1.69 -4.64
C ILE A 278 -41.97 -2.17 -5.79
N GLU A 279 -41.66 -3.33 -6.34
CA GLU A 279 -42.43 -3.98 -7.41
C GLU A 279 -43.89 -4.24 -6.99
N ARG A 280 -44.18 -4.28 -5.68
CA ARG A 280 -45.53 -4.45 -5.13
C ARG A 280 -46.34 -3.16 -5.09
N ALA A 281 -45.74 -1.99 -5.30
CA ALA A 281 -46.42 -0.70 -5.15
C ALA A 281 -47.64 -0.57 -6.10
N GLU A 282 -47.54 -1.06 -7.33
CA GLU A 282 -48.66 -1.05 -8.29
C GLU A 282 -49.81 -1.98 -7.90
N GLN A 283 -49.50 -3.12 -7.28
CA GLN A 283 -50.51 -4.01 -6.74
C GLN A 283 -51.25 -3.34 -5.57
N LEU A 284 -50.48 -2.80 -4.60
CA LEU A 284 -51.02 -2.09 -3.45
C LEU A 284 -51.89 -0.89 -3.86
N LEU A 285 -51.50 -0.17 -4.93
CA LEU A 285 -52.28 0.95 -5.47
C LEU A 285 -53.70 0.52 -5.86
N LYS A 286 -53.83 -0.61 -6.56
CA LYS A 286 -55.12 -1.15 -6.99
C LYS A 286 -55.95 -1.58 -5.78
N ASP A 287 -55.35 -2.40 -4.92
CA ASP A 287 -56.00 -2.96 -3.73
C ASP A 287 -56.55 -1.85 -2.81
N PHE A 288 -55.80 -0.76 -2.65
CA PHE A 288 -56.19 0.33 -1.76
C PHE A 288 -57.29 1.20 -2.37
N LYS A 289 -57.26 1.43 -3.69
CA LYS A 289 -58.33 2.15 -4.41
C LYS A 289 -59.65 1.38 -4.39
N GLU A 290 -59.61 0.06 -4.56
CA GLU A 290 -60.82 -0.79 -4.46
C GLU A 290 -61.46 -0.75 -3.08
N ARG A 291 -60.64 -0.55 -2.02
CA ARG A 291 -61.11 -0.35 -0.64
C ARG A 291 -61.54 1.09 -0.33
N GLY A 292 -61.54 1.97 -1.34
CA GLY A 292 -62.05 3.34 -1.23
C GLY A 292 -61.05 4.37 -0.70
N PHE A 293 -59.75 4.06 -0.64
CA PHE A 293 -58.73 5.03 -0.22
C PHE A 293 -58.22 5.87 -1.40
N ASN A 294 -57.94 7.15 -1.15
CA ASN A 294 -57.36 8.06 -2.13
C ASN A 294 -55.85 7.80 -2.22
N THR A 295 -55.45 6.80 -3.00
CA THR A 295 -54.06 6.32 -3.07
C THR A 295 -53.33 6.77 -4.34
N VAL A 296 -52.08 7.20 -4.22
CA VAL A 296 -51.20 7.56 -5.35
C VAL A 296 -49.80 6.95 -5.18
N LEU A 297 -49.12 6.69 -6.30
CA LEU A 297 -47.69 6.38 -6.27
C LEU A 297 -46.86 7.65 -6.14
N ARG A 298 -45.73 7.57 -5.45
CA ARG A 298 -44.76 8.66 -5.31
C ARG A 298 -44.39 9.25 -6.68
N THR A 299 -44.05 8.43 -7.66
CA THR A 299 -43.71 8.90 -9.03
C THR A 299 -44.85 9.63 -9.75
N ARG A 300 -46.10 9.51 -9.29
CA ARG A 300 -47.32 10.05 -9.92
C ARG A 300 -47.95 11.20 -9.14
N ILE A 301 -47.29 11.70 -8.10
CA ILE A 301 -47.84 12.71 -7.17
C ILE A 301 -48.09 14.09 -7.80
N VAL A 302 -47.45 14.40 -8.93
CA VAL A 302 -47.55 15.70 -9.61
C VAL A 302 -49.01 16.05 -9.98
N ASN A 303 -49.85 15.07 -10.30
CA ASN A 303 -51.27 15.28 -10.64
C ASN A 303 -52.23 14.92 -9.50
N TYR A 304 -51.70 14.78 -8.28
CA TYR A 304 -52.48 14.40 -7.10
C TYR A 304 -52.90 15.64 -6.32
N ASP A 305 -54.12 15.61 -5.76
CA ASP A 305 -54.57 16.53 -4.72
C ASP A 305 -54.69 15.70 -3.43
N PRO A 306 -53.77 15.86 -2.47
CA PRO A 306 -53.86 15.21 -1.17
C PRO A 306 -55.00 15.82 -0.35
N GLY A 307 -56.23 15.50 -0.72
CA GLY A 307 -57.43 15.86 0.02
C GLY A 307 -57.64 14.96 1.24
N ARG A 308 -58.91 14.69 1.55
CA ARG A 308 -59.29 13.66 2.53
C ARG A 308 -58.83 12.29 2.02
N ASP A 309 -58.23 11.48 2.89
CA ASP A 309 -57.94 10.04 2.68
C ASP A 309 -56.65 9.69 1.94
N SER A 310 -55.64 10.56 2.06
CA SER A 310 -54.44 10.48 1.23
C SER A 310 -53.47 9.38 1.67
N ILE A 311 -53.25 8.40 0.80
CA ILE A 311 -52.20 7.38 0.96
C ILE A 311 -51.17 7.52 -0.17
N ILE A 312 -49.89 7.61 0.20
CA ILE A 312 -48.78 7.72 -0.75
C ILE A 312 -47.97 6.43 -0.70
N LEU A 313 -47.93 5.70 -1.82
CA LEU A 313 -47.12 4.51 -1.97
C LEU A 313 -45.76 4.87 -2.58
N VAL A 314 -44.68 4.58 -1.88
CA VAL A 314 -43.32 4.93 -2.30
C VAL A 314 -42.80 3.85 -3.25
N ASP A 315 -42.73 4.18 -4.54
CA ASP A 315 -42.29 3.28 -5.61
C ASP A 315 -40.85 3.56 -6.10
N THR A 316 -40.02 4.16 -5.24
CA THR A 316 -38.65 4.58 -5.55
C THR A 316 -37.64 4.06 -4.52
N ILE A 317 -36.41 3.78 -4.97
CA ILE A 317 -35.32 3.28 -4.13
C ILE A 317 -34.53 4.45 -3.54
N GLY A 318 -34.20 4.37 -2.23
CA GLY A 318 -33.24 5.27 -1.60
C GLY A 318 -33.82 6.57 -1.02
N GLU A 319 -35.14 6.77 -1.09
CA GLU A 319 -35.79 7.98 -0.54
C GLU A 319 -36.29 7.81 0.91
N LEU A 320 -36.34 6.59 1.45
CA LEU A 320 -37.01 6.28 2.73
C LEU A 320 -36.54 7.17 3.91
N VAL A 321 -35.23 7.38 4.03
CA VAL A 321 -34.66 8.23 5.07
C VAL A 321 -35.13 9.68 4.94
N LYS A 322 -35.26 10.21 3.72
CA LYS A 322 -35.80 11.56 3.48
C LYS A 322 -37.25 11.63 3.92
N LEU A 323 -38.04 10.59 3.65
CA LEU A 323 -39.44 10.52 4.06
C LEU A 323 -39.59 10.49 5.59
N TYR A 324 -38.74 9.75 6.28
CA TYR A 324 -38.72 9.79 7.74
C TYR A 324 -38.52 11.22 8.26
N SER A 325 -37.74 12.07 7.58
CA SER A 325 -37.47 13.45 8.05
C SER A 325 -38.71 14.35 8.14
N ILE A 326 -39.74 14.10 7.34
CA ILE A 326 -41.01 14.85 7.35
C ILE A 326 -42.14 14.13 8.11
N ALA A 327 -41.89 12.91 8.60
CA ALA A 327 -42.87 12.17 9.38
C ALA A 327 -43.13 12.87 10.73
N ASP A 328 -44.38 12.87 11.18
CA ASP A 328 -44.70 13.06 12.60
C ASP A 328 -44.42 11.78 13.37
N LEU A 329 -44.74 10.62 12.78
CA LEU A 329 -44.58 9.31 13.39
C LEU A 329 -44.12 8.28 12.36
N VAL A 330 -43.23 7.39 12.77
CA VAL A 330 -42.70 6.33 11.91
C VAL A 330 -43.09 4.96 12.42
N PHE A 331 -43.68 4.13 11.56
CA PHE A 331 -43.79 2.70 11.77
C PHE A 331 -42.71 1.96 10.96
N VAL A 332 -41.97 1.05 11.60
CA VAL A 332 -40.95 0.22 10.93
C VAL A 332 -41.49 -1.18 10.73
N GLY A 333 -41.66 -1.59 9.47
CA GLY A 333 -42.24 -2.86 9.07
C GLY A 333 -41.34 -4.08 9.27
N GLY A 334 -41.79 -5.22 8.76
CA GLY A 334 -41.25 -6.54 9.03
C GLY A 334 -41.42 -6.97 10.50
N SER A 335 -42.24 -6.25 11.26
CA SER A 335 -42.25 -6.26 12.72
C SER A 335 -43.60 -6.72 13.29
N LEU A 336 -44.72 -6.49 12.59
CA LEU A 336 -46.05 -7.04 12.93
C LEU A 336 -46.29 -8.45 12.35
N ILE A 337 -45.31 -8.96 11.61
CA ILE A 337 -45.29 -10.32 11.07
C ILE A 337 -43.94 -10.96 11.41
N PRO A 338 -43.81 -12.31 11.45
CA PRO A 338 -42.60 -13.00 11.86
C PRO A 338 -41.47 -12.95 10.82
N ARG A 339 -41.00 -11.74 10.46
CA ARG A 339 -39.92 -11.47 9.50
C ARG A 339 -38.64 -10.95 10.16
N GLY A 340 -38.73 -10.39 11.36
CA GLY A 340 -37.57 -10.05 12.20
C GLY A 340 -37.22 -8.56 12.25
N GLY A 341 -38.07 -7.69 11.69
CA GLY A 341 -37.94 -6.24 11.77
C GLY A 341 -37.01 -5.63 10.72
N HIS A 342 -37.03 -4.30 10.66
CA HIS A 342 -36.09 -3.46 9.89
C HIS A 342 -35.44 -2.38 10.77
N ASN A 343 -34.68 -1.48 10.14
CA ASN A 343 -33.81 -0.53 10.83
C ASN A 343 -34.59 0.58 11.56
N ILE A 344 -34.75 0.44 12.87
CA ILE A 344 -35.37 1.45 13.75
C ILE A 344 -34.44 2.62 14.11
N LEU A 345 -33.14 2.53 13.82
CA LEU A 345 -32.17 3.56 14.19
C LEU A 345 -32.19 4.76 13.24
N GLU A 346 -32.56 4.57 11.97
CA GLU A 346 -32.69 5.64 10.97
C GLU A 346 -33.72 6.72 11.40
N PRO A 347 -34.98 6.36 11.70
CA PRO A 347 -35.95 7.36 12.16
C PRO A 347 -35.58 7.92 13.56
N ALA A 348 -35.03 7.10 14.46
CA ALA A 348 -34.55 7.59 15.75
C ALA A 348 -33.43 8.64 15.61
N ALA A 349 -32.50 8.46 14.66
CA ALA A 349 -31.42 9.42 14.38
C ALA A 349 -31.93 10.77 13.86
N LEU A 350 -33.06 10.76 13.13
CA LEU A 350 -33.75 11.96 12.68
C LEU A 350 -34.60 12.61 13.80
N GLY A 351 -34.67 12.00 14.98
CA GLY A 351 -35.47 12.45 16.09
C GLY A 351 -36.95 12.19 15.90
N LYS A 352 -37.31 11.12 15.19
CA LYS A 352 -38.71 10.76 14.93
C LYS A 352 -39.18 9.67 15.89
N PRO A 353 -40.43 9.74 16.39
CA PRO A 353 -41.05 8.67 17.17
C PRO A 353 -41.11 7.38 16.35
N VAL A 354 -40.70 6.26 16.95
CA VAL A 354 -40.57 4.98 16.25
C VAL A 354 -41.50 3.93 16.84
N PHE A 355 -42.34 3.35 16.01
CA PHE A 355 -43.30 2.29 16.35
C PHE A 355 -42.94 1.02 15.58
N PHE A 356 -43.05 -0.13 16.23
CA PHE A 356 -42.75 -1.42 15.61
C PHE A 356 -43.48 -2.57 16.32
N GLY A 357 -43.76 -3.64 15.59
CA GLY A 357 -44.39 -4.86 16.13
C GLY A 357 -43.45 -5.76 16.93
N PRO A 358 -43.92 -6.91 17.45
CA PRO A 358 -43.16 -7.73 18.38
C PRO A 358 -42.02 -8.55 17.74
N HIS A 359 -42.01 -8.67 16.41
CA HIS A 359 -41.09 -9.54 15.69
C HIS A 359 -39.80 -8.81 15.28
N MET A 360 -39.00 -8.38 16.26
CA MET A 360 -37.74 -7.63 16.04
C MET A 360 -36.47 -8.46 16.21
N PHE A 361 -36.51 -9.78 15.97
CA PHE A 361 -35.38 -10.67 16.30
C PHE A 361 -34.09 -10.39 15.52
N ASN A 362 -34.13 -9.74 14.35
CA ASN A 362 -32.90 -9.30 13.64
C ASN A 362 -32.30 -8.02 14.24
N PHE A 363 -33.09 -7.24 15.00
CA PHE A 363 -32.74 -5.95 15.58
C PHE A 363 -32.90 -5.94 17.11
N ALA A 364 -32.88 -7.12 17.75
CA ALA A 364 -33.23 -7.27 19.16
C ALA A 364 -32.38 -6.43 20.13
N ALA A 365 -31.12 -6.15 19.78
CA ALA A 365 -30.25 -5.27 20.56
C ALA A 365 -30.70 -3.81 20.43
N ASP A 366 -30.95 -3.35 19.20
CA ASP A 366 -31.40 -1.98 18.92
C ASP A 366 -32.75 -1.73 19.58
N THR A 367 -33.68 -2.70 19.49
CA THR A 367 -34.99 -2.63 20.14
C THR A 367 -34.88 -2.48 21.65
N ARG A 368 -33.97 -3.23 22.28
CA ARG A 368 -33.74 -3.14 23.72
C ARG A 368 -33.24 -1.74 24.12
N ASP A 369 -32.29 -1.20 23.36
CA ASP A 369 -31.69 0.11 23.63
C ASP A 369 -32.74 1.23 23.45
N ILE A 370 -33.55 1.16 22.39
CA ILE A 370 -34.63 2.13 22.11
C ILE A 370 -35.73 2.09 23.17
N LEU A 371 -36.20 0.89 23.55
CA LEU A 371 -37.25 0.75 24.57
C LEU A 371 -36.76 1.19 25.96
N ALA A 372 -35.53 0.82 26.35
CA ALA A 372 -34.98 1.17 27.66
C ALA A 372 -34.86 2.69 27.88
N ALA A 373 -34.71 3.45 26.79
CA ALA A 373 -34.61 4.89 26.83
C ALA A 373 -35.93 5.63 26.55
N GLY A 374 -37.03 4.90 26.32
CA GLY A 374 -38.33 5.48 25.96
C GLY A 374 -38.36 6.12 24.57
N ALA A 375 -37.47 5.71 23.67
CA ALA A 375 -37.31 6.29 22.33
C ALA A 375 -38.17 5.62 21.24
N GLY A 376 -39.03 4.66 21.63
CA GLY A 376 -39.93 3.98 20.70
C GLY A 376 -40.97 3.13 21.43
N VAL A 377 -41.97 2.70 20.69
CA VAL A 377 -43.12 1.93 21.20
C VAL A 377 -43.20 0.59 20.48
N GLN A 378 -43.19 -0.48 21.26
CA GLN A 378 -43.47 -1.82 20.74
C GLN A 378 -44.96 -2.12 20.91
N VAL A 379 -45.62 -2.48 19.82
CA VAL A 379 -47.05 -2.84 19.78
C VAL A 379 -47.20 -4.32 19.44
N ASN A 380 -48.26 -4.99 19.90
CA ASN A 380 -48.49 -6.40 19.64
C ASN A 380 -49.27 -6.63 18.34
N ASP A 381 -50.21 -5.74 18.02
CA ASP A 381 -51.09 -5.86 16.85
C ASP A 381 -51.55 -4.49 16.30
N GLU A 382 -52.37 -4.52 15.26
CA GLU A 382 -52.94 -3.34 14.59
C GLU A 382 -53.87 -2.51 15.49
N LYS A 383 -54.56 -3.12 16.47
CA LYS A 383 -55.46 -2.38 17.36
C LYS A 383 -54.67 -1.57 18.36
N GLU A 384 -53.64 -2.20 18.95
CA GLU A 384 -52.72 -1.51 19.85
C GLU A 384 -51.93 -0.42 19.11
N LEU A 385 -51.52 -0.68 17.86
CA LEU A 385 -50.87 0.34 17.03
C LEU A 385 -51.78 1.57 16.80
N ALA A 386 -53.06 1.36 16.48
CA ALA A 386 -54.00 2.47 16.31
C ALA A 386 -54.21 3.26 17.60
N ALA A 387 -54.42 2.56 18.73
CA ALA A 387 -54.64 3.18 20.03
C ALA A 387 -53.43 4.01 20.48
N GLU A 388 -52.22 3.47 20.34
CA GLU A 388 -50.99 4.17 20.70
C GLU A 388 -50.74 5.37 19.77
N ILE A 389 -50.93 5.23 18.45
CA ILE A 389 -50.81 6.36 17.53
C ILE A 389 -51.78 7.49 17.91
N LEU A 390 -53.05 7.18 18.15
CA LEU A 390 -54.05 8.18 18.56
C LEU A 390 -53.65 8.87 19.88
N THR A 391 -53.19 8.09 20.86
CA THR A 391 -52.73 8.59 22.15
C THR A 391 -51.57 9.58 21.98
N TYR A 392 -50.52 9.21 21.26
CA TYR A 392 -49.36 10.08 21.03
C TYR A 392 -49.65 11.27 20.10
N LEU A 393 -50.58 11.13 19.15
CA LEU A 393 -51.01 12.26 18.33
C LEU A 393 -51.79 13.30 19.13
N SER A 394 -52.54 12.87 20.16
CA SER A 394 -53.26 13.75 21.08
C SER A 394 -52.33 14.47 22.06
N ASP A 395 -51.19 13.88 22.39
CA ASP A 395 -50.12 14.46 23.21
C ASP A 395 -48.82 14.63 22.41
N ARG A 396 -48.79 15.74 21.65
CA ARG A 396 -47.64 16.09 20.79
C ARG A 396 -46.34 16.30 21.58
N ASP A 397 -46.41 16.70 22.84
CA ASP A 397 -45.22 16.89 23.66
C ASP A 397 -44.56 15.55 24.00
N SER A 398 -45.35 14.54 24.36
CA SER A 398 -44.84 13.18 24.58
C SER A 398 -44.25 12.57 23.30
N LEU A 399 -44.87 12.82 22.15
CA LEU A 399 -44.38 12.37 20.85
C LEU A 399 -43.03 13.03 20.50
N HIS A 400 -42.91 14.35 20.65
CA HIS A 400 -41.64 15.05 20.44
C HIS A 400 -40.55 14.62 21.44
N LYS A 401 -40.94 14.36 22.69
CA LYS A 401 -40.03 13.86 23.72
C LYS A 401 -39.44 12.50 23.35
N MET A 402 -40.26 11.56 22.86
CA MET A 402 -39.81 10.25 22.38
C MET A 402 -38.80 10.40 21.23
N GLY A 403 -39.13 11.24 20.25
CA GLY A 403 -38.22 11.54 19.13
C GLY A 403 -36.88 12.11 19.61
N LYS A 404 -36.91 13.07 20.55
CA LYS A 404 -35.72 13.66 21.16
C LYS A 404 -34.88 12.61 21.90
N GLN A 405 -35.50 11.72 22.67
CA GLN A 405 -34.82 10.62 23.36
C GLN A 405 -34.15 9.67 22.35
N GLY A 406 -34.82 9.36 21.24
CA GLY A 406 -34.23 8.59 20.14
C GLY A 406 -32.97 9.25 19.60
N ARG A 407 -33.03 10.54 19.28
CA ARG A 407 -31.87 11.28 18.78
C ARG A 407 -30.74 11.38 19.82
N GLU A 408 -31.07 11.54 21.10
CA GLU A 408 -30.11 11.60 22.19
C GLU A 408 -29.31 10.31 22.33
N ILE A 409 -29.95 9.13 22.27
CA ILE A 409 -29.24 7.84 22.31
C ILE A 409 -28.26 7.72 21.14
N ILE A 410 -28.70 8.09 19.94
CA ILE A 410 -27.84 8.05 18.76
C ILE A 410 -26.64 8.96 19.00
N ASN A 411 -26.85 10.21 19.41
CA ASN A 411 -25.79 11.18 19.67
C ASN A 411 -24.83 10.76 20.80
N GLN A 412 -25.34 10.16 21.87
CA GLN A 412 -24.51 9.67 22.98
C GLN A 412 -23.57 8.54 22.55
N ASN A 413 -23.95 7.78 21.51
CA ASN A 413 -23.15 6.68 20.98
C ASN A 413 -22.33 7.05 19.72
N ARG A 414 -22.37 8.32 19.28
CA ARG A 414 -21.54 8.85 18.17
C ARG A 414 -20.11 9.14 18.59
N GLY A 415 -19.25 9.35 17.59
CA GLY A 415 -17.84 9.65 17.75
C GLY A 415 -17.02 8.42 18.15
N ALA A 416 -17.60 7.22 18.03
CA ALA A 416 -16.88 5.99 18.30
C ALA A 416 -15.79 5.79 17.25
N VAL A 417 -16.02 6.18 15.99
CA VAL A 417 -15.02 6.05 14.92
C VAL A 417 -13.80 6.94 15.18
N ASP A 418 -14.02 8.21 15.53
CA ASP A 418 -12.92 9.14 15.83
C ASP A 418 -12.09 8.67 17.03
N LYS A 419 -12.73 8.23 18.12
CA LYS A 419 -12.03 7.65 19.27
C LYS A 419 -11.24 6.39 18.90
N ASN A 420 -11.78 5.55 18.01
CA ASN A 420 -11.07 4.37 17.51
C ASN A 420 -9.84 4.76 16.67
N LEU A 421 -9.93 5.83 15.87
CA LEU A 421 -8.78 6.37 15.14
C LEU A 421 -7.70 6.92 16.08
N GLU A 422 -8.06 7.63 17.15
CA GLU A 422 -7.06 8.10 18.13
C GLU A 422 -6.26 6.94 18.72
N PHE A 423 -6.92 5.82 19.04
CA PHE A 423 -6.26 4.61 19.52
C PHE A 423 -5.41 3.95 18.45
N LEU A 424 -5.88 3.91 17.21
CA LEU A 424 -5.11 3.43 16.08
C LEU A 424 -3.82 4.25 15.91
N ASN A 425 -3.90 5.58 15.99
CA ASN A 425 -2.75 6.49 15.91
C ASN A 425 -1.73 6.24 17.03
N ARG A 426 -2.19 5.91 18.25
CA ARG A 426 -1.30 5.51 19.35
C ARG A 426 -0.62 4.15 19.12
N LEU A 427 -1.28 3.22 18.45
CA LEU A 427 -0.73 1.88 18.16
C LEU A 427 0.19 1.87 16.95
N LEU A 428 -0.08 2.71 15.96
CA LEU A 428 0.70 2.88 14.74
C LEU A 428 1.28 4.30 14.70
N PRO A 429 2.22 4.65 15.61
CA PRO A 429 2.91 5.92 15.51
C PRO A 429 3.69 5.98 14.20
N GLU A 430 3.91 7.17 13.66
CA GLU A 430 4.72 7.31 12.47
C GLU A 430 6.13 6.80 12.72
N LYS A 431 6.48 5.62 12.18
CA LYS A 431 7.87 5.18 12.16
C LYS A 431 8.59 5.98 11.07
N LYS A 432 9.26 7.06 11.47
CA LYS A 432 10.19 7.79 10.61
C LYS A 432 11.37 6.86 10.32
N THR A 433 11.67 6.61 9.05
CA THR A 433 12.88 5.89 8.67
C THR A 433 14.06 6.81 8.95
N GLU A 434 14.85 6.51 9.97
CA GLU A 434 15.96 7.38 10.40
C GLU A 434 17.29 6.90 9.84
N LYS A 435 17.45 5.60 9.55
CA LYS A 435 18.73 5.04 9.09
C LYS A 435 18.57 4.09 7.93
N ILE A 436 19.24 4.41 6.82
CA ILE A 436 19.16 3.66 5.55
C ILE A 436 20.54 3.15 5.16
N LEU A 437 20.64 1.90 4.70
CA LEU A 437 21.87 1.35 4.12
C LEU A 437 21.64 0.92 2.67
N ILE A 438 22.41 1.50 1.74
CA ILE A 438 22.50 1.05 0.34
C ILE A 438 23.60 0.00 0.22
N VAL A 439 23.34 -1.10 -0.50
CA VAL A 439 24.35 -2.15 -0.73
C VAL A 439 24.63 -2.32 -2.23
N ARG A 440 25.86 -2.02 -2.66
CA ARG A 440 26.34 -2.23 -4.03
C ARG A 440 27.82 -2.61 -4.05
N LEU A 441 28.10 -3.86 -4.40
CA LEU A 441 29.44 -4.48 -4.27
C LEU A 441 30.00 -4.89 -5.64
N SER A 442 29.96 -4.01 -6.63
CA SER A 442 30.22 -4.31 -8.04
C SER A 442 31.37 -3.47 -8.61
N ALA A 443 31.56 -3.53 -9.93
CA ALA A 443 32.58 -2.75 -10.63
C ALA A 443 32.24 -1.24 -10.66
N ILE A 444 33.18 -0.43 -11.15
CA ILE A 444 33.06 1.04 -11.16
C ILE A 444 31.83 1.52 -11.95
N GLY A 445 31.64 1.05 -13.18
CA GLY A 445 30.49 1.47 -14.02
C GLY A 445 29.14 1.13 -13.36
N ASP A 446 29.05 -0.06 -12.80
CA ASP A 446 27.88 -0.52 -12.04
C ASP A 446 27.57 0.35 -10.81
N VAL A 447 28.58 0.92 -10.17
CA VAL A 447 28.43 1.82 -9.02
C VAL A 447 28.01 3.22 -9.48
N ILE A 448 28.59 3.73 -10.57
CA ILE A 448 28.18 4.99 -11.20
C ILE A 448 26.69 4.94 -11.55
N HIS A 449 26.22 3.85 -12.15
CA HIS A 449 24.79 3.64 -12.47
C HIS A 449 23.88 3.61 -11.24
N SER A 450 24.44 3.47 -10.05
CA SER A 450 23.71 3.38 -8.80
C SER A 450 23.77 4.68 -7.99
N LEU A 451 24.66 5.63 -8.31
CA LEU A 451 24.78 6.89 -7.57
C LEU A 451 23.47 7.67 -7.49
N PRO A 452 22.62 7.73 -8.53
CA PRO A 452 21.33 8.41 -8.45
C PRO A 452 20.36 7.85 -7.41
N VAL A 453 20.56 6.62 -6.93
CA VAL A 453 19.77 6.07 -5.82
C VAL A 453 20.03 6.85 -4.53
N ALA A 454 21.26 7.32 -4.29
CA ALA A 454 21.56 8.13 -3.10
C ALA A 454 20.82 9.47 -3.13
N TYR A 455 20.78 10.14 -4.29
CA TYR A 455 20.01 11.37 -4.50
C TYR A 455 18.52 11.15 -4.23
N ALA A 456 17.92 10.15 -4.89
CA ALA A 456 16.50 9.86 -4.76
C ALA A 456 16.11 9.55 -3.30
N LEU A 457 16.95 8.79 -2.58
CA LEU A 457 16.72 8.49 -1.17
C LEU A 457 16.89 9.72 -0.26
N ARG A 458 17.88 10.59 -0.52
CA ARG A 458 18.04 11.84 0.25
C ARG A 458 16.83 12.75 0.10
N LYS A 459 16.28 12.87 -1.11
CA LYS A 459 15.08 13.67 -1.37
C LYS A 459 13.86 13.11 -0.64
N ALA A 460 13.70 11.78 -0.63
CA ALA A 460 12.61 11.09 0.05
C ALA A 460 12.74 11.09 1.58
N TYR A 461 13.97 11.07 2.08
CA TYR A 461 14.30 11.00 3.49
C TYR A 461 15.33 12.08 3.88
N PRO A 462 14.95 13.37 3.90
CA PRO A 462 15.89 14.47 4.11
C PRO A 462 16.69 14.37 5.41
N ASP A 463 16.04 13.90 6.48
CA ASP A 463 16.61 13.82 7.83
C ASP A 463 17.25 12.45 8.16
N ALA A 464 17.19 11.48 7.25
CA ALA A 464 17.72 10.14 7.54
C ALA A 464 19.25 10.08 7.38
N GLU A 465 19.92 9.28 8.21
CA GLU A 465 21.31 8.88 8.01
C GLU A 465 21.36 7.85 6.86
N ILE A 466 21.92 8.24 5.71
CA ILE A 466 22.05 7.39 4.53
C ILE A 466 23.50 6.89 4.44
N SER A 467 23.64 5.58 4.59
CA SER A 467 24.91 4.87 4.50
C SER A 467 25.03 4.07 3.20
N TRP A 468 26.26 3.84 2.73
CA TRP A 468 26.51 2.97 1.58
C TRP A 468 27.61 1.93 1.87
N LEU A 469 27.34 0.65 1.62
CA LEU A 469 28.32 -0.44 1.64
C LEU A 469 28.85 -0.75 0.21
N VAL A 470 30.15 -0.53 0.00
CA VAL A 470 30.82 -0.61 -1.32
C VAL A 470 32.15 -1.38 -1.28
N GLU A 471 32.61 -1.94 -2.40
CA GLU A 471 33.96 -2.53 -2.53
C GLU A 471 35.03 -1.45 -2.78
N GLU A 472 36.27 -1.66 -2.29
CA GLU A 472 37.42 -0.75 -2.41
C GLU A 472 37.57 -0.10 -3.80
N LYS A 473 37.43 -0.90 -4.87
CA LYS A 473 37.71 -0.47 -6.26
C LYS A 473 36.87 0.74 -6.71
N ALA A 474 35.68 0.92 -6.18
CA ALA A 474 34.77 2.01 -6.56
C ALA A 474 34.51 2.99 -5.40
N SER A 475 35.14 2.78 -4.25
CA SER A 475 34.85 3.52 -3.01
C SER A 475 35.07 5.03 -3.12
N GLU A 476 36.10 5.47 -3.84
CA GLU A 476 36.42 6.89 -4.03
C GLU A 476 35.27 7.71 -4.65
N LEU A 477 34.44 7.11 -5.52
CA LEU A 477 33.27 7.78 -6.11
C LEU A 477 32.14 7.90 -5.09
N VAL A 478 31.93 6.87 -4.28
CA VAL A 478 30.88 6.87 -3.24
C VAL A 478 31.26 7.82 -2.09
N LEU A 479 32.55 7.87 -1.72
CA LEU A 479 33.07 8.83 -0.75
C LEU A 479 32.99 10.29 -1.21
N ALA A 480 32.83 10.52 -2.51
CA ALA A 480 32.68 11.85 -3.10
C ALA A 480 31.21 12.32 -3.18
N ASN A 481 30.25 11.48 -2.80
CA ASN A 481 28.83 11.78 -2.90
C ASN A 481 28.34 12.45 -1.62
N SER A 482 27.82 13.67 -1.73
CA SER A 482 27.38 14.51 -0.60
C SER A 482 26.03 14.09 -0.02
N TYR A 483 25.28 13.24 -0.71
CA TYR A 483 24.01 12.71 -0.21
C TYR A 483 24.17 11.59 0.84
N LEU A 484 25.40 11.13 1.06
CA LEU A 484 25.72 10.04 1.99
C LEU A 484 26.39 10.58 3.26
N ASP A 485 25.89 10.13 4.41
CA ASP A 485 26.48 10.46 5.72
C ASP A 485 27.64 9.54 6.07
N GLN A 486 27.59 8.30 5.58
CA GLN A 486 28.61 7.30 5.89
C GLN A 486 28.84 6.30 4.75
N VAL A 487 30.12 5.96 4.53
CA VAL A 487 30.50 4.91 3.59
C VAL A 487 31.23 3.78 4.32
N PHE A 488 30.75 2.55 4.13
CA PHE A 488 31.40 1.33 4.56
C PHE A 488 32.16 0.73 3.38
N VAL A 489 33.49 0.87 3.40
CA VAL A 489 34.36 0.28 2.39
C VAL A 489 34.74 -1.13 2.81
N MET A 490 34.32 -2.14 2.04
CA MET A 490 34.61 -3.54 2.30
C MET A 490 36.01 -3.91 1.77
N PRO A 491 36.98 -4.24 2.64
CA PRO A 491 38.39 -4.44 2.27
C PRO A 491 38.64 -5.85 1.73
N LYS A 492 38.01 -6.15 0.60
CA LYS A 492 37.97 -7.50 0.02
C LYS A 492 39.35 -8.01 -0.38
N ARG A 493 40.22 -7.16 -0.92
CA ARG A 493 41.58 -7.58 -1.34
C ARG A 493 42.39 -8.03 -0.14
N GLU A 494 42.33 -7.25 0.94
CA GLU A 494 42.99 -7.57 2.21
C GLU A 494 42.46 -8.90 2.77
N TRP A 495 41.14 -9.07 2.84
CA TRP A 495 40.53 -10.32 3.33
C TRP A 495 40.97 -11.53 2.52
N LEU A 496 41.03 -11.44 1.19
CA LEU A 496 41.50 -12.54 0.34
C LEU A 496 42.98 -12.84 0.56
N ALA A 497 43.82 -11.82 0.72
CA ALA A 497 45.24 -11.99 1.02
C ALA A 497 45.46 -12.66 2.38
N VAL A 498 44.73 -12.22 3.42
CA VAL A 498 44.77 -12.83 4.75
C VAL A 498 44.18 -14.23 4.73
N PHE A 499 43.07 -14.48 4.00
CA PHE A 499 42.44 -15.80 3.95
C PHE A 499 43.37 -16.89 3.41
N LYS A 500 44.21 -16.55 2.43
CA LYS A 500 45.25 -17.46 1.90
C LYS A 500 46.30 -17.83 2.94
N LYS A 501 46.58 -16.95 3.90
CA LYS A 501 47.59 -17.15 4.95
C LYS A 501 47.00 -17.71 6.25
N ASN A 502 45.87 -17.18 6.69
CA ASN A 502 45.20 -17.48 7.96
C ASN A 502 43.68 -17.28 7.84
N LYS A 503 42.96 -18.39 7.65
CA LYS A 503 41.49 -18.39 7.51
C LYS A 503 40.77 -17.87 8.75
N ILE A 504 41.27 -18.17 9.95
CA ILE A 504 40.65 -17.76 11.22
C ILE A 504 40.75 -16.24 11.36
N GLN A 505 41.90 -15.66 11.03
CA GLN A 505 42.10 -14.21 11.08
C GLN A 505 41.21 -13.49 10.06
N ALA A 506 41.13 -13.98 8.82
CA ALA A 506 40.23 -13.43 7.81
C ALA A 506 38.75 -13.48 8.26
N LEU A 507 38.33 -14.58 8.89
CA LEU A 507 36.98 -14.69 9.45
C LEU A 507 36.76 -13.73 10.61
N LYS A 508 37.76 -13.51 11.48
CA LYS A 508 37.68 -12.50 12.56
C LYS A 508 37.53 -11.08 11.98
N MET A 509 38.27 -10.74 10.92
CA MET A 509 38.16 -9.45 10.23
C MET A 509 36.77 -9.27 9.62
N PHE A 510 36.27 -10.28 8.90
CA PHE A 510 34.92 -10.29 8.33
C PHE A 510 33.84 -10.07 9.41
N ARG A 511 33.91 -10.83 10.51
CA ARG A 511 32.96 -10.71 11.63
C ARG A 511 33.06 -9.34 12.30
N SER A 512 34.26 -8.82 12.48
CA SER A 512 34.50 -7.49 13.07
C SER A 512 33.90 -6.38 12.20
N PHE A 513 34.06 -6.47 10.89
CA PHE A 513 33.47 -5.53 9.94
C PHE A 513 31.94 -5.54 10.00
N PHE A 514 31.30 -6.70 9.89
CA PHE A 514 29.84 -6.78 9.95
C PHE A 514 29.28 -6.49 11.35
N LYS A 515 30.06 -6.69 12.42
CA LYS A 515 29.69 -6.19 13.76
C LYS A 515 29.60 -4.66 13.78
N LYS A 516 30.51 -3.96 13.11
CA LYS A 516 30.50 -2.49 12.95
C LYS A 516 29.35 -1.99 12.07
N VAL A 517 29.04 -2.71 11.00
CA VAL A 517 27.87 -2.39 10.16
C VAL A 517 26.58 -2.59 10.96
N LYS A 518 26.44 -3.75 11.61
CA LYS A 518 25.27 -4.09 12.44
C LYS A 518 25.06 -3.12 13.60
N SER A 519 26.12 -2.60 14.23
CA SER A 519 25.98 -1.69 15.37
C SER A 519 25.35 -0.35 15.02
N ARG A 520 25.12 -0.04 13.75
CA ARG A 520 24.39 1.16 13.32
C ARG A 520 22.89 1.05 13.47
N ASP A 521 22.36 -0.17 13.54
CA ASP A 521 20.94 -0.46 13.70
C ASP A 521 20.08 0.21 12.61
N PHE A 522 20.30 -0.21 11.35
CA PHE A 522 19.59 0.34 10.20
C PHE A 522 18.10 -0.04 10.20
N ASP A 523 17.22 0.94 10.02
CA ASP A 523 15.79 0.70 9.85
C ASP A 523 15.49 -0.01 8.54
N LEU A 524 16.20 0.39 7.48
CA LEU A 524 16.01 -0.08 6.11
C LEU A 524 17.35 -0.38 5.43
N VAL A 525 17.44 -1.51 4.75
CA VAL A 525 18.58 -1.86 3.89
C VAL A 525 18.08 -2.13 2.48
N LEU A 526 18.64 -1.42 1.50
CA LEU A 526 18.31 -1.54 0.08
C LEU A 526 19.48 -2.18 -0.69
N ASP A 527 19.33 -3.46 -1.05
CA ASP A 527 20.25 -4.14 -1.95
C ASP A 527 19.92 -3.81 -3.40
N ILE A 528 20.72 -2.95 -4.01
CA ILE A 528 20.61 -2.58 -5.43
C ILE A 528 21.52 -3.41 -6.34
N HIS A 529 22.13 -4.48 -5.81
CA HIS A 529 23.03 -5.36 -6.53
C HIS A 529 22.37 -6.67 -6.94
N GLY A 530 21.71 -7.37 -6.01
CA GLY A 530 20.98 -8.59 -6.33
C GLY A 530 21.85 -9.82 -6.61
N LEU A 531 23.02 -9.95 -5.96
CA LEU A 531 23.90 -11.13 -6.03
C LEU A 531 24.12 -11.74 -4.64
N PHE A 532 24.65 -12.97 -4.55
CA PHE A 532 24.76 -13.69 -3.29
C PHE A 532 25.48 -12.87 -2.20
N LYS A 533 26.62 -12.29 -2.57
CA LYS A 533 27.45 -11.52 -1.63
C LYS A 533 26.77 -10.25 -1.12
N SER A 534 25.95 -9.58 -1.94
CA SER A 534 25.21 -8.39 -1.51
C SER A 534 24.05 -8.81 -0.62
N GLY A 535 23.31 -9.86 -1.00
CA GLY A 535 22.23 -10.41 -0.18
C GLY A 535 22.73 -10.86 1.20
N LEU A 536 23.86 -11.56 1.24
CA LEU A 536 24.49 -11.94 2.51
C LEU A 536 24.89 -10.70 3.33
N SER A 537 25.45 -9.67 2.70
CA SER A 537 25.81 -8.42 3.39
C SER A 537 24.58 -7.70 3.96
N THR A 538 23.48 -7.70 3.20
CA THR A 538 22.17 -7.18 3.59
C THR A 538 21.57 -7.96 4.76
N TYR A 539 21.73 -9.28 4.81
CA TYR A 539 21.32 -10.09 5.96
C TYR A 539 22.17 -9.81 7.21
N LEU A 540 23.48 -9.68 7.02
CA LEU A 540 24.44 -9.49 8.12
C LEU A 540 24.38 -8.08 8.74
N SER A 541 23.84 -7.08 8.05
CA SER A 541 23.54 -5.77 8.64
C SER A 541 22.39 -5.82 9.66
N ALA A 542 21.63 -6.91 9.69
CA ALA A 542 20.60 -7.25 10.68
C ALA A 542 19.39 -6.30 10.80
N SER A 543 19.13 -5.48 9.76
CA SER A 543 17.93 -4.65 9.69
C SER A 543 16.65 -5.50 9.64
N SER A 544 15.56 -5.01 10.24
CA SER A 544 14.23 -5.61 10.12
C SER A 544 13.61 -5.46 8.73
N LEU A 545 14.03 -4.48 7.92
CA LEU A 545 13.53 -4.26 6.56
C LEU A 545 14.67 -4.40 5.56
N ARG A 546 14.66 -5.47 4.77
CA ARG A 546 15.70 -5.82 3.81
C ARG A 546 15.09 -5.96 2.43
N TYR A 547 15.24 -4.89 1.65
CA TYR A 547 14.79 -4.76 0.28
C TYR A 547 15.85 -5.27 -0.69
N GLY A 548 15.41 -5.92 -1.77
CA GLY A 548 16.27 -6.28 -2.88
C GLY A 548 15.46 -6.70 -4.11
N PRO A 549 16.09 -6.89 -5.28
CA PRO A 549 15.38 -7.25 -6.50
C PRO A 549 14.74 -8.65 -6.42
N ALA A 550 13.52 -8.78 -6.91
CA ALA A 550 12.81 -10.07 -7.00
C ALA A 550 13.45 -11.03 -8.02
N ASP A 551 14.11 -10.49 -9.04
CA ASP A 551 14.92 -11.20 -10.03
C ASP A 551 16.39 -11.36 -9.59
N GLY A 552 16.67 -11.22 -8.28
CA GLY A 552 18.00 -11.41 -7.71
C GLY A 552 18.60 -12.77 -8.08
N ARG A 553 19.89 -12.76 -8.44
CA ARG A 553 20.65 -13.94 -8.89
C ARG A 553 21.45 -14.57 -7.75
N GLU A 554 22.05 -15.72 -8.02
CA GLU A 554 22.92 -16.46 -7.09
C GLU A 554 22.24 -16.75 -5.73
N GLY A 555 20.91 -16.90 -5.70
CA GLY A 555 20.17 -17.15 -4.45
C GLY A 555 20.05 -15.94 -3.52
N SER A 556 20.38 -14.73 -3.97
CA SER A 556 20.35 -13.52 -3.14
C SER A 556 18.97 -13.20 -2.56
N THR A 557 17.89 -13.63 -3.23
CA THR A 557 16.50 -13.43 -2.80
C THR A 557 16.15 -14.13 -1.49
N LEU A 558 16.98 -15.07 -1.01
CA LEU A 558 16.80 -15.72 0.30
C LEU A 558 17.08 -14.77 1.48
N PHE A 559 17.81 -13.69 1.25
CA PHE A 559 18.23 -12.76 2.30
C PHE A 559 17.29 -11.57 2.47
N TYR A 560 16.38 -11.35 1.52
CA TYR A 560 15.42 -10.25 1.52
C TYR A 560 14.08 -10.69 2.11
N ASN A 561 13.49 -9.86 2.96
CA ASN A 561 12.10 -9.99 3.37
C ASN A 561 11.16 -9.05 2.61
N ARG A 562 11.73 -8.18 1.75
CA ARG A 562 11.03 -7.36 0.76
C ARG A 562 11.75 -7.49 -0.59
N LYS A 563 11.05 -7.96 -1.60
CA LYS A 563 11.53 -8.28 -2.96
C LYS A 563 10.85 -7.40 -4.02
N ILE A 564 11.58 -6.48 -4.61
CA ILE A 564 11.01 -5.48 -5.50
C ILE A 564 10.96 -6.05 -6.92
N LYS A 565 9.77 -6.05 -7.54
CA LYS A 565 9.65 -6.38 -8.96
C LYS A 565 10.10 -5.17 -9.78
N VAL A 566 11.23 -5.31 -10.47
CA VAL A 566 11.75 -4.29 -11.39
C VAL A 566 11.01 -4.40 -12.73
N PRO A 567 10.77 -3.30 -13.46
CA PRO A 567 10.14 -3.37 -14.79
C PRO A 567 10.84 -4.37 -15.72
N GLU A 568 10.04 -5.22 -16.35
CA GLU A 568 10.51 -6.21 -17.35
C GLU A 568 10.88 -5.54 -18.68
N GLN A 569 10.43 -4.31 -18.89
CA GLN A 569 10.72 -3.51 -20.06
C GLN A 569 12.23 -3.30 -20.24
N LYS A 570 12.64 -3.14 -21.51
CA LYS A 570 14.03 -2.90 -21.89
C LYS A 570 14.38 -1.42 -21.66
N ILE A 571 14.57 -1.08 -20.39
CA ILE A 571 14.92 0.26 -19.93
C ILE A 571 16.40 0.37 -19.52
N HIS A 572 16.87 1.60 -19.34
CA HIS A 572 18.26 1.85 -18.95
C HIS A 572 18.58 1.25 -17.57
N VAL A 573 19.81 0.79 -17.36
CA VAL A 573 20.20 0.16 -16.09
C VAL A 573 20.04 1.11 -14.89
N ILE A 574 20.23 2.41 -15.07
CA ILE A 574 20.00 3.43 -14.03
C ILE A 574 18.53 3.46 -13.61
N GLU A 575 17.61 3.47 -14.57
CA GLU A 575 16.17 3.44 -14.29
C GLU A 575 15.76 2.16 -13.56
N LYS A 576 16.38 1.02 -13.89
CA LYS A 576 16.19 -0.22 -13.13
C LYS A 576 16.63 -0.10 -11.67
N ARG A 577 17.69 0.65 -11.37
CA ARG A 577 18.14 0.89 -9.99
C ARG A 577 17.25 1.90 -9.28
N LEU A 578 16.82 2.94 -9.97
CA LEU A 578 15.87 3.91 -9.44
C LEU A 578 14.52 3.26 -9.12
N ALA A 579 14.04 2.30 -9.92
CA ALA A 579 12.84 1.54 -9.58
C ALA A 579 12.93 0.82 -8.21
N LEU A 580 14.14 0.44 -7.77
CA LEU A 580 14.34 -0.11 -6.42
C LEU A 580 14.23 0.97 -5.33
N ALA A 581 14.67 2.19 -5.60
CA ALA A 581 14.49 3.34 -4.70
C ALA A 581 13.02 3.77 -4.64
N ALA A 582 12.30 3.76 -5.77
CA ALA A 582 10.88 4.10 -5.82
C ALA A 582 10.01 3.17 -4.98
N ALA A 583 10.36 1.88 -4.92
CA ALA A 583 9.67 0.92 -4.06
C ALA A 583 9.86 1.15 -2.56
N VAL A 584 10.77 2.04 -2.16
CA VAL A 584 10.92 2.52 -0.78
C VAL A 584 10.53 4.01 -0.68
N GLY A 585 9.60 4.47 -1.52
CA GLY A 585 8.99 5.80 -1.38
C GLY A 585 9.77 6.95 -2.02
N ALA A 586 10.82 6.69 -2.80
CA ALA A 586 11.57 7.75 -3.47
C ALA A 586 10.93 8.18 -4.80
N GLU A 587 10.93 9.48 -5.07
CA GLU A 587 10.65 10.01 -6.41
C GLU A 587 11.89 9.86 -7.31
N THR A 588 11.69 9.44 -8.55
CA THR A 588 12.81 9.05 -9.44
C THR A 588 12.77 9.71 -10.82
N ALA A 589 12.01 10.80 -10.98
CA ALA A 589 11.94 11.55 -12.23
C ALA A 589 13.23 12.32 -12.54
N GLU A 590 13.95 12.73 -11.50
CA GLU A 590 15.19 13.49 -11.59
C GLU A 590 16.39 12.58 -11.27
N VAL A 591 17.46 12.72 -12.05
CA VAL A 591 18.65 11.88 -11.95
C VAL A 591 19.88 12.74 -11.71
N GLU A 592 20.49 12.59 -10.53
CA GLU A 592 21.72 13.28 -10.18
C GLU A 592 22.77 12.28 -9.65
N PHE A 593 24.00 12.39 -10.16
CA PHE A 593 25.09 11.49 -9.76
C PHE A 593 25.89 11.99 -8.57
N ASP A 594 25.94 13.31 -8.37
CA ASP A 594 26.70 14.03 -7.34
C ASP A 594 28.08 13.41 -7.02
N ILE A 595 29.08 13.81 -7.80
CA ILE A 595 30.47 13.42 -7.59
C ILE A 595 31.22 14.71 -7.28
N VAL A 596 31.51 14.97 -6.00
CA VAL A 596 32.19 16.21 -5.58
C VAL A 596 33.70 16.05 -5.70
N SER A 597 34.35 17.03 -6.34
CA SER A 597 35.81 17.10 -6.36
C SER A 597 36.32 18.00 -5.23
N SER A 598 37.32 17.52 -4.50
CA SER A 598 37.99 18.31 -3.48
C SER A 598 38.91 19.37 -4.11
N ARG A 599 39.38 20.32 -3.29
CA ARG A 599 40.41 21.28 -3.72
C ARG A 599 41.68 20.57 -4.19
N ALA A 600 42.11 19.52 -3.49
CA ALA A 600 43.28 18.74 -3.86
C ALA A 600 43.11 18.04 -5.22
N ASP A 601 41.93 17.46 -5.49
CA ASP A 601 41.65 16.83 -6.79
C ASP A 601 41.76 17.88 -7.92
N ARG A 602 41.17 19.08 -7.71
CA ARG A 602 41.23 20.19 -8.67
C ARG A 602 42.66 20.67 -8.96
N GLU A 603 43.48 20.85 -7.92
CA GLU A 603 44.87 21.31 -8.06
C GLU A 603 45.73 20.23 -8.74
N ARG A 604 45.53 18.96 -8.38
CA ARG A 604 46.23 17.83 -8.99
C ARG A 604 45.93 17.71 -10.48
N VAL A 605 44.66 17.78 -10.86
CA VAL A 605 44.24 17.73 -12.27
C VAL A 605 44.75 18.95 -13.03
N SER A 606 44.72 20.14 -12.43
CA SER A 606 45.30 21.35 -13.05
C SER A 606 46.78 21.14 -13.41
N SER A 607 47.55 20.58 -12.48
CA SER A 607 48.97 20.30 -12.68
C SER A 607 49.21 19.25 -13.77
N LEU A 608 48.35 18.22 -13.87
CA LEU A 608 48.45 17.22 -14.93
C LEU A 608 48.14 17.81 -16.31
N LEU A 609 47.13 18.67 -16.41
CA LEU A 609 46.69 19.27 -17.68
C LEU A 609 47.57 20.45 -18.13
N GLN A 610 48.38 21.05 -17.25
CA GLN A 610 49.39 22.04 -17.67
C GLN A 610 50.33 21.49 -18.76
N ALA A 611 50.66 20.21 -18.68
CA ALA A 611 51.50 19.54 -19.68
C ALA A 611 50.85 19.45 -21.08
N CYS A 612 49.54 19.68 -21.21
CA CYS A 612 48.85 19.68 -22.50
C CYS A 612 49.06 20.98 -23.30
N GLY A 613 49.46 22.09 -22.64
CA GLY A 613 49.69 23.39 -23.28
C GLY A 613 48.45 24.03 -23.95
N SER A 614 47.27 23.43 -23.84
CA SER A 614 46.02 23.88 -24.48
C SER A 614 44.83 23.72 -23.53
N LYS A 615 43.86 24.64 -23.63
CA LYS A 615 42.56 24.54 -22.95
C LYS A 615 41.54 23.69 -23.70
N LYS A 616 41.76 23.44 -24.99
CA LYS A 616 40.89 22.61 -25.85
C LYS A 616 41.39 21.17 -25.79
N ILE A 617 40.71 20.33 -25.01
CA ILE A 617 41.18 18.98 -24.68
C ILE A 617 40.10 17.94 -25.01
N ILE A 618 40.49 16.85 -25.67
CA ILE A 618 39.66 15.65 -25.87
C ILE A 618 40.30 14.46 -25.15
N ALA A 619 39.50 13.74 -24.35
CA ALA A 619 39.94 12.54 -23.67
C ALA A 619 39.62 11.28 -24.47
N LEU A 620 40.62 10.41 -24.62
CA LEU A 620 40.46 9.08 -25.22
C LEU A 620 40.69 7.99 -24.15
N ASN A 621 39.81 6.99 -24.11
CA ASN A 621 39.97 5.81 -23.25
C ASN A 621 39.94 4.52 -24.08
N PRO A 622 41.12 3.92 -24.37
CA PRO A 622 41.21 2.89 -25.39
C PRO A 622 40.94 1.46 -24.92
N TYR A 623 41.08 1.18 -23.62
CA TYR A 623 41.11 -0.19 -23.13
C TYR A 623 40.06 -0.50 -22.06
N THR A 624 39.62 -1.75 -22.08
CA THR A 624 38.85 -2.39 -21.04
C THR A 624 39.30 -3.83 -20.82
N THR A 625 38.94 -4.40 -19.67
CA THR A 625 39.18 -5.81 -19.33
C THR A 625 38.35 -6.77 -20.17
N TRP A 626 37.38 -6.27 -20.94
CA TRP A 626 36.50 -7.04 -21.79
C TRP A 626 36.97 -6.89 -23.25
N GLU A 627 37.87 -7.78 -23.66
CA GLU A 627 38.62 -7.72 -24.93
C GLU A 627 37.77 -7.37 -26.16
N SER A 628 36.60 -8.00 -26.31
CA SER A 628 35.71 -7.78 -27.48
C SER A 628 35.06 -6.40 -27.55
N LYS A 629 35.26 -5.53 -26.55
CA LYS A 629 34.85 -4.12 -26.57
C LYS A 629 35.98 -3.17 -26.95
N ASN A 630 37.22 -3.65 -27.10
CA ASN A 630 38.35 -2.79 -27.43
C ASN A 630 38.32 -2.42 -28.91
N TRP A 631 38.44 -1.12 -29.19
CA TRP A 631 38.64 -0.60 -30.53
C TRP A 631 40.14 -0.71 -30.90
N PRO A 632 40.52 -0.95 -32.16
CA PRO A 632 41.91 -1.20 -32.53
C PRO A 632 42.87 -0.05 -32.09
N PRO A 633 44.03 -0.34 -31.48
CA PRO A 633 45.01 0.67 -31.06
C PRO A 633 45.43 1.63 -32.19
N GLU A 634 45.64 1.09 -33.39
CA GLU A 634 46.00 1.86 -34.59
C GLU A 634 44.89 2.84 -35.01
N TYR A 635 43.64 2.55 -34.68
CA TYR A 635 42.52 3.44 -34.97
C TYR A 635 42.47 4.61 -33.97
N PHE A 636 42.80 4.37 -32.70
CA PHE A 636 42.97 5.43 -31.71
C PHE A 636 44.12 6.37 -32.08
N ALA A 637 45.26 5.83 -32.55
CA ALA A 637 46.39 6.65 -32.99
C ALA A 637 45.99 7.58 -34.15
N ARG A 638 45.37 7.01 -35.20
CA ARG A 638 44.90 7.79 -36.36
C ARG A 638 43.84 8.83 -35.98
N LEU A 639 42.89 8.47 -35.11
CA LEU A 639 41.87 9.41 -34.62
C LEU A 639 42.51 10.58 -33.86
N ALA A 640 43.47 10.30 -32.99
CA ALA A 640 44.16 11.32 -32.21
C ALA A 640 44.94 12.29 -33.11
N ASP A 641 45.63 11.78 -34.15
CA ASP A 641 46.30 12.62 -35.15
C ASP A 641 45.31 13.51 -35.92
N LEU A 642 44.15 12.98 -36.33
CA LEU A 642 43.11 13.77 -36.98
C LEU A 642 42.57 14.87 -36.06
N ILE A 643 42.28 14.55 -34.80
CA ILE A 643 41.82 15.52 -33.79
C ILE A 643 42.84 16.65 -33.62
N LYS A 644 44.13 16.30 -33.48
CA LYS A 644 45.18 17.30 -33.29
C LYS A 644 45.40 18.15 -34.54
N ASN A 645 45.56 17.52 -35.71
CA ASN A 645 45.93 18.22 -36.94
C ASN A 645 44.79 19.01 -37.58
N LYS A 646 43.56 18.50 -37.51
CA LYS A 646 42.40 19.12 -38.19
C LYS A 646 41.56 19.99 -37.28
N LEU A 647 41.47 19.66 -35.98
CA LEU A 647 40.63 20.39 -35.03
C LEU A 647 41.44 21.22 -34.02
N ASN A 648 42.77 21.04 -33.95
CA ASN A 648 43.67 21.73 -33.02
C ASN A 648 43.30 21.52 -31.53
N TYR A 649 42.82 20.32 -31.17
CA TYR A 649 42.62 19.90 -29.78
C TYR A 649 43.83 19.13 -29.26
N ALA A 650 44.19 19.33 -28.00
CA ALA A 650 45.11 18.44 -27.32
C ALA A 650 44.41 17.12 -26.99
N VAL A 651 45.13 16.01 -27.15
CA VAL A 651 44.62 14.67 -26.87
C VAL A 651 45.23 14.16 -25.55
N VAL A 652 44.36 13.70 -24.65
CA VAL A 652 44.77 13.02 -23.42
C VAL A 652 44.26 11.59 -23.40
N PHE A 653 45.15 10.64 -23.19
CA PHE A 653 44.79 9.23 -23.00
C PHE A 653 44.62 8.92 -21.51
N THR A 654 43.49 8.31 -21.17
CA THR A 654 43.16 7.90 -19.80
C THR A 654 43.08 6.37 -19.71
N GLY A 655 43.34 5.82 -18.53
CA GLY A 655 43.34 4.37 -18.31
C GLY A 655 43.80 4.00 -16.91
N GLY A 656 43.67 2.73 -16.56
CA GLY A 656 44.26 2.17 -15.35
C GLY A 656 45.78 2.06 -15.46
N SER A 657 46.45 1.73 -14.36
CA SER A 657 47.91 1.52 -14.37
C SER A 657 48.36 0.41 -15.32
N GLY A 658 47.53 -0.62 -15.52
CA GLY A 658 47.80 -1.71 -16.47
C GLY A 658 47.68 -1.31 -17.94
N ASP A 659 47.06 -0.18 -18.26
CA ASP A 659 46.85 0.28 -19.64
C ASP A 659 48.00 1.16 -20.13
N ARG A 660 48.95 1.51 -19.25
CA ARG A 660 50.00 2.50 -19.52
C ARG A 660 50.89 2.12 -20.70
N GLU A 661 51.34 0.88 -20.76
CA GLU A 661 52.20 0.39 -21.85
C GLU A 661 51.43 0.30 -23.17
N GLY A 662 50.20 -0.20 -23.16
CA GLY A 662 49.35 -0.22 -24.35
C GLY A 662 49.10 1.18 -24.92
N ILE A 663 48.83 2.16 -24.05
CA ILE A 663 48.65 3.56 -24.45
C ILE A 663 49.95 4.17 -24.97
N ALA A 664 51.10 3.84 -24.37
CA ALA A 664 52.40 4.26 -24.92
C ALA A 664 52.62 3.69 -26.33
N GLY A 665 52.21 2.43 -26.56
CA GLY A 665 52.20 1.82 -27.89
C GLY A 665 51.32 2.58 -28.89
N ILE A 666 50.14 3.04 -28.49
CA ILE A 666 49.27 3.89 -29.33
C ILE A 666 49.99 5.20 -29.68
N ILE A 667 50.58 5.88 -28.69
CA ILE A 667 51.28 7.16 -28.90
C ILE A 667 52.49 6.99 -29.83
N ASN A 668 53.21 5.88 -29.76
CA ASN A 668 54.31 5.60 -30.68
C ASN A 668 53.87 5.40 -32.14
N LEU A 669 52.58 5.07 -32.38
CA LEU A 669 52.00 4.99 -33.73
C LEU A 669 51.50 6.34 -34.25
N MET A 670 51.43 7.36 -33.39
CA MET A 670 50.95 8.69 -33.74
C MET A 670 52.05 9.54 -34.41
N GLN A 671 51.61 10.51 -35.20
CA GLN A 671 52.48 11.55 -35.77
C GLN A 671 52.48 12.84 -34.93
N THR A 672 51.56 12.94 -33.97
CA THR A 672 51.38 14.11 -33.10
C THR A 672 51.60 13.78 -31.62
N GLU A 673 51.81 14.81 -30.80
CA GLU A 673 51.97 14.64 -29.36
C GLU A 673 50.63 14.45 -28.65
N ALA A 674 50.59 13.51 -27.69
CA ALA A 674 49.47 13.30 -26.79
C ALA A 674 49.96 12.94 -25.37
N LEU A 675 49.14 13.24 -24.37
CA LEU A 675 49.50 13.00 -22.97
C LEU A 675 48.98 11.65 -22.49
N ASN A 676 49.88 10.78 -22.02
CA ASN A 676 49.51 9.53 -21.34
C ASN A 676 49.27 9.80 -19.84
N LEU A 677 48.01 9.72 -19.42
CA LEU A 677 47.57 9.84 -18.03
C LEU A 677 47.17 8.51 -17.38
N ALA A 678 47.45 7.38 -18.04
CA ALA A 678 47.10 6.06 -17.53
C ALA A 678 47.80 5.74 -16.19
N GLY A 679 46.98 5.45 -15.18
CA GLY A 679 47.43 5.24 -13.80
C GLY A 679 48.03 6.47 -13.13
N LYS A 680 47.79 7.69 -13.64
CA LYS A 680 48.22 8.96 -13.02
C LYS A 680 47.12 9.66 -12.22
N THR A 681 45.89 9.15 -12.30
CA THR A 681 44.71 9.69 -11.60
C THR A 681 44.04 8.62 -10.73
N ASN A 682 43.48 9.02 -9.58
CA ASN A 682 42.45 8.26 -8.89
C ASN A 682 41.06 8.50 -9.53
N LEU A 683 39.97 7.91 -9.02
CA LEU A 683 38.64 8.05 -9.63
C LEU A 683 38.02 9.46 -9.47
N ARG A 684 38.27 10.16 -8.35
CA ARG A 684 37.81 11.54 -8.15
C ARG A 684 38.54 12.52 -9.06
N GLU A 685 39.86 12.34 -9.19
CA GLU A 685 40.70 13.10 -10.11
C GLU A 685 40.30 12.83 -11.57
N LEU A 686 39.95 11.59 -11.92
CA LEU A 686 39.45 11.25 -13.25
C LEU A 686 38.11 11.92 -13.56
N ALA A 687 37.20 11.97 -12.58
CA ALA A 687 35.93 12.68 -12.69
C ALA A 687 36.16 14.20 -12.93
N GLU A 688 37.07 14.81 -12.15
CA GLU A 688 37.47 16.21 -12.33
C GLU A 688 38.15 16.46 -13.68
N LEU A 689 38.98 15.52 -14.15
CA LEU A 689 39.60 15.60 -15.46
C LEU A 689 38.53 15.60 -16.55
N TYR A 690 37.54 14.71 -16.49
CA TYR A 690 36.48 14.67 -17.49
C TYR A 690 35.62 15.93 -17.50
N ARG A 691 35.34 16.56 -16.35
CA ARG A 691 34.67 17.87 -16.33
C ARG A 691 35.41 18.97 -17.10
N ARG A 692 36.71 18.82 -17.32
CA ARG A 692 37.57 19.82 -17.99
C ARG A 692 37.88 19.51 -19.45
N VAL A 693 37.48 18.35 -19.96
CA VAL A 693 37.61 18.06 -21.39
C VAL A 693 36.34 18.43 -22.12
N GLU A 694 36.46 18.81 -23.38
CA GLU A 694 35.30 19.18 -24.21
C GLU A 694 34.50 17.96 -24.68
N LEU A 695 35.20 16.82 -24.80
CA LEU A 695 34.66 15.57 -25.32
C LEU A 695 35.44 14.38 -24.77
N PHE A 696 34.71 13.31 -24.47
CA PHE A 696 35.27 11.99 -24.20
C PHE A 696 34.93 11.03 -25.35
N ILE A 697 35.91 10.21 -25.76
CA ILE A 697 35.71 9.14 -26.75
C ILE A 697 36.30 7.83 -26.21
N GLY A 698 35.50 6.76 -26.20
CA GLY A 698 35.95 5.46 -25.70
C GLY A 698 34.90 4.36 -25.80
N GLY A 699 35.27 3.16 -25.37
CA GLY A 699 34.35 2.01 -25.35
C GLY A 699 33.41 1.99 -24.14
N ASP A 700 32.47 1.04 -24.13
CA ASP A 700 31.56 0.78 -22.99
C ASP A 700 32.33 0.29 -21.74
N THR A 701 32.67 1.26 -20.89
CA THR A 701 33.56 1.14 -19.74
C THR A 701 33.14 2.07 -18.60
N GLY A 702 33.68 1.83 -17.39
CA GLY A 702 33.48 2.74 -16.26
C GLY A 702 33.85 4.21 -16.56
N PRO A 703 35.01 4.49 -17.19
CA PRO A 703 35.37 5.82 -17.70
C PRO A 703 34.31 6.51 -18.56
N MET A 704 33.68 5.80 -19.51
CA MET A 704 32.62 6.35 -20.35
C MET A 704 31.41 6.80 -19.50
N HIS A 705 30.97 5.93 -18.59
CA HIS A 705 29.86 6.24 -17.67
C HIS A 705 30.21 7.38 -16.72
N LEU A 706 31.48 7.48 -16.31
CA LEU A 706 31.95 8.57 -15.44
C LEU A 706 31.95 9.91 -16.18
N ALA A 707 32.40 9.95 -17.44
CA ALA A 707 32.37 11.15 -18.26
C ALA A 707 30.93 11.67 -18.45
N ALA A 708 29.99 10.77 -18.78
CA ALA A 708 28.58 11.12 -18.86
C ALA A 708 28.02 11.63 -17.52
N ALA A 709 28.33 10.95 -16.41
CA ALA A 709 27.85 11.30 -15.07
C ALA A 709 28.31 12.70 -14.59
N VAL A 710 29.43 13.21 -15.10
CA VAL A 710 29.93 14.56 -14.76
C VAL A 710 29.57 15.63 -15.80
N GLY A 711 28.71 15.30 -16.78
CA GLY A 711 28.19 16.23 -17.79
C GLY A 711 29.07 16.41 -19.02
N THR A 712 30.14 15.63 -19.18
CA THR A 712 30.98 15.68 -20.38
C THR A 712 30.26 15.01 -21.54
N ARG A 713 30.27 15.63 -22.72
CA ARG A 713 29.78 14.99 -23.96
C ARG A 713 30.59 13.72 -24.25
N VAL A 714 29.94 12.67 -24.75
CA VAL A 714 30.54 11.34 -24.94
C VAL A 714 30.27 10.87 -26.36
N ILE A 715 31.31 10.37 -27.03
CA ILE A 715 31.17 9.45 -28.16
C ILE A 715 31.49 8.04 -27.65
N ALA A 716 30.45 7.20 -27.55
CA ALA A 716 30.54 5.84 -27.07
C ALA A 716 30.71 4.86 -28.24
N LEU A 717 31.82 4.14 -28.27
CA LEU A 717 32.09 3.08 -29.24
C LEU A 717 31.59 1.74 -28.68
N MET A 718 30.47 1.25 -29.21
CA MET A 718 29.77 0.08 -28.65
C MET A 718 29.82 -1.12 -29.60
N GLY A 719 30.25 -2.26 -29.07
CA GLY A 719 30.34 -3.52 -29.81
C GLY A 719 29.30 -4.55 -29.34
N PRO A 720 29.67 -5.49 -28.44
CA PRO A 720 28.84 -6.63 -28.06
C PRO A 720 27.74 -6.32 -27.03
N THR A 721 27.66 -5.10 -26.52
CA THR A 721 26.70 -4.67 -25.50
C THR A 721 25.64 -3.74 -26.08
N ASP A 722 24.56 -3.55 -25.33
CA ASP A 722 23.37 -2.85 -25.79
C ASP A 722 23.35 -1.38 -25.35
N PRO A 723 23.42 -0.42 -26.30
CA PRO A 723 23.41 1.00 -26.00
C PRO A 723 22.14 1.48 -25.31
N VAL A 724 20.99 0.84 -25.55
CA VAL A 724 19.73 1.25 -24.90
C VAL A 724 19.81 1.02 -23.40
N THR A 725 20.56 0.01 -22.97
CA THR A 725 20.61 -0.39 -21.55
C THR A 725 21.89 0.05 -20.83
N HIS A 726 22.99 0.22 -21.56
CA HIS A 726 24.35 0.49 -21.03
C HIS A 726 25.08 1.57 -21.84
N GLY A 727 24.38 2.39 -22.62
CA GLY A 727 24.96 3.58 -23.24
C GLY A 727 25.29 4.67 -22.20
N PRO A 728 25.90 5.79 -22.64
CA PRO A 728 26.02 6.96 -21.80
C PRO A 728 24.63 7.52 -21.49
N TYR A 729 24.36 7.79 -20.21
CA TYR A 729 23.04 8.26 -19.77
C TYR A 729 22.95 9.77 -19.80
N GLY A 730 21.88 10.31 -20.38
CA GLY A 730 21.66 11.74 -20.55
C GLY A 730 21.61 12.16 -22.01
N GLU A 731 21.34 13.44 -22.24
CA GLU A 731 21.27 14.04 -23.58
C GLU A 731 22.63 14.52 -24.07
N GLY A 732 22.77 14.72 -25.39
CA GLY A 732 23.99 15.28 -25.98
C GLY A 732 25.16 14.29 -26.13
N HIS A 733 24.91 12.99 -25.95
CA HIS A 733 25.87 11.92 -26.25
C HIS A 733 25.62 11.29 -27.62
N LEU A 734 26.67 10.75 -28.25
CA LEU A 734 26.58 10.00 -29.50
C LEU A 734 27.06 8.57 -29.29
N VAL A 735 26.30 7.61 -29.81
CA VAL A 735 26.66 6.20 -29.81
C VAL A 735 27.01 5.76 -31.22
N ILE A 736 28.14 5.07 -31.36
CA ILE A 736 28.54 4.42 -32.61
C ILE A 736 28.59 2.91 -32.37
N GLN A 737 27.66 2.21 -33.00
CA GLN A 737 27.64 0.75 -33.07
C GLN A 737 27.48 0.34 -34.54
N ASP A 738 28.20 -0.72 -34.91
CA ASP A 738 28.07 -1.29 -36.24
C ASP A 738 26.83 -2.20 -36.33
N ASP A 739 26.20 -2.23 -37.50
CA ASP A 739 25.00 -3.04 -37.72
C ASP A 739 25.38 -4.41 -38.29
N ILE A 740 25.65 -5.37 -37.39
CA ILE A 740 26.02 -6.74 -37.74
C ILE A 740 25.18 -7.75 -36.96
N ASP A 741 25.04 -8.96 -37.50
CA ASP A 741 24.22 -10.02 -36.91
C ASP A 741 24.61 -10.40 -35.47
N CYS A 742 25.90 -10.32 -35.13
CA CYS A 742 26.40 -10.66 -33.80
C CYS A 742 26.52 -9.45 -32.85
N LYS A 743 25.91 -8.30 -33.19
CA LYS A 743 25.74 -7.21 -32.22
C LYS A 743 24.93 -7.72 -31.03
N LEU A 744 25.20 -7.19 -29.83
CA LEU A 744 24.50 -7.59 -28.60
C LEU A 744 24.72 -9.06 -28.15
N CYS A 745 25.84 -9.70 -28.52
CA CYS A 745 26.10 -11.09 -28.11
C CYS A 745 26.54 -11.27 -26.64
N TRP A 746 26.91 -10.18 -25.94
CA TRP A 746 27.37 -10.19 -24.54
C TRP A 746 28.56 -11.13 -24.25
N LYS A 747 29.41 -11.45 -25.25
CA LYS A 747 30.57 -12.35 -25.07
C LYS A 747 31.86 -11.59 -24.72
N ARG A 748 32.62 -12.09 -23.73
CA ARG A 748 33.89 -11.52 -23.22
C ARG A 748 35.04 -11.47 -24.24
N SER A 749 35.15 -12.53 -25.01
CA SER A 749 36.04 -12.61 -26.17
C SER A 749 35.19 -13.03 -27.37
N CYS A 750 35.54 -12.56 -28.57
CA CYS A 750 34.79 -12.89 -29.78
C CYS A 750 34.98 -14.37 -30.11
N PRO A 751 33.91 -15.20 -30.12
CA PRO A 751 34.02 -16.62 -30.39
C PRO A 751 34.59 -16.92 -31.79
N ALA A 752 34.34 -16.02 -32.74
CA ALA A 752 34.80 -16.14 -34.12
C ALA A 752 36.14 -15.39 -34.39
N GLY A 753 36.79 -14.83 -33.36
CA GLY A 753 38.12 -14.21 -33.43
C GLY A 753 38.23 -12.90 -34.23
N HIS A 754 37.21 -12.51 -35.01
CA HIS A 754 37.33 -11.38 -35.93
C HIS A 754 37.11 -9.99 -35.27
N ASN A 755 36.35 -9.89 -34.18
CA ASN A 755 35.99 -8.63 -33.49
C ASN A 755 35.42 -7.54 -34.45
N LYS A 756 34.61 -7.95 -35.43
CA LYS A 756 34.07 -7.07 -36.50
C LYS A 756 33.20 -5.95 -35.92
N CYS A 757 32.46 -6.21 -34.84
CA CYS A 757 31.63 -5.20 -34.16
C CYS A 757 32.42 -3.94 -33.74
N MET A 758 33.72 -4.08 -33.43
CA MET A 758 34.59 -2.94 -33.13
C MET A 758 35.41 -2.52 -34.35
N LYS A 759 35.94 -3.47 -35.13
CA LYS A 759 36.81 -3.16 -36.29
C LYS A 759 36.09 -2.45 -37.44
N ASN A 760 34.79 -2.67 -37.61
CA ASN A 760 34.00 -2.01 -38.65
C ASN A 760 33.64 -0.56 -38.28
N ILE A 761 33.82 -0.16 -37.02
CA ILE A 761 33.71 1.24 -36.61
C ILE A 761 34.95 1.97 -37.15
N GLY A 762 34.87 2.50 -38.37
CA GLY A 762 35.98 3.18 -39.04
C GLY A 762 36.37 4.51 -38.39
N VAL A 763 37.66 4.86 -38.46
CA VAL A 763 38.22 6.10 -37.89
C VAL A 763 37.50 7.34 -38.41
N ASP A 764 37.25 7.42 -39.72
CA ASP A 764 36.61 8.58 -40.35
C ASP A 764 35.16 8.75 -39.87
N ARG A 765 34.45 7.65 -39.59
CA ARG A 765 33.10 7.69 -39.00
C ARG A 765 33.14 8.30 -37.60
N VAL A 766 34.12 7.91 -36.78
CA VAL A 766 34.30 8.46 -35.42
C VAL A 766 34.73 9.93 -35.48
N PHE A 767 35.65 10.29 -36.38
CA PHE A 767 36.10 11.67 -36.57
C PHE A 767 34.98 12.58 -37.05
N ASN A 768 34.15 12.15 -38.02
CA ASN A 768 33.00 12.91 -38.48
C ASN A 768 31.97 13.13 -37.37
N LYS A 769 31.75 12.14 -36.50
CA LYS A 769 30.91 12.31 -35.30
C LYS A 769 31.56 13.23 -34.25
N THR A 770 32.88 13.30 -34.22
CA THR A 770 33.64 14.27 -33.42
C THR A 770 33.42 15.70 -33.94
N CYS A 771 33.45 15.92 -35.25
CA CYS A 771 33.10 17.23 -35.83
C CYS A 771 31.64 17.60 -35.55
N GLU A 772 30.71 16.65 -35.74
CA GLU A 772 29.27 16.84 -35.50
C GLU A 772 28.98 17.28 -34.06
N ILE A 773 29.53 16.58 -33.07
CA ILE A 773 29.27 16.90 -31.65
C ILE A 773 29.91 18.21 -31.19
N LEU A 774 31.01 18.62 -31.85
CA LEU A 774 31.71 19.88 -31.58
C LEU A 774 31.15 21.06 -32.40
N GLY A 775 30.23 20.81 -33.34
CA GLY A 775 29.64 21.85 -34.20
C GLY A 775 30.59 22.38 -35.28
N VAL A 776 31.50 21.55 -35.79
CA VAL A 776 32.48 21.88 -36.84
C VAL A 776 32.04 21.26 -38.18
N GLU A 777 32.34 21.90 -39.31
CA GLU A 777 32.01 21.40 -40.66
C GLU A 777 32.51 19.95 -40.89
N ARG A 778 31.72 19.16 -41.62
CA ARG A 778 32.00 17.74 -41.87
C ARG A 778 33.23 17.59 -42.76
N TYR A 779 34.03 16.56 -42.46
CA TYR A 779 35.15 16.17 -43.30
C TYR A 779 34.64 15.22 -44.40
N GLU A 780 34.67 15.69 -45.66
CA GLU A 780 34.52 14.82 -46.83
C GLU A 780 35.87 14.15 -47.11
N SER A 781 35.93 12.83 -46.92
CA SER A 781 37.09 12.04 -47.30
C SER A 781 37.27 12.11 -48.82
N GLY A 782 38.35 12.74 -49.31
CA GLY A 782 38.78 12.56 -50.70
C GLY A 782 39.09 11.08 -50.95
N ASN A 783 38.52 10.54 -52.03
CA ASN A 783 38.66 9.15 -52.49
C ASN A 783 40.08 8.58 -52.40
#